data_AF-A0A7X4B907-F1
#
_entry.id   AF-A0A7X4B907-F1
#
_cell.length_a   1.000
_cell.length_b   1.000
_cell.length_c   1.000
_cell.angle_alpha   90.00
_cell.angle_beta   90.00
_cell.angle_gamma   90.00
#
_symmetry.space_group_name_H-M   'P 1'
#
loop_
_entity.id
_entity.type
_entity.pdbx_description
1 polymer ?
#
loop_
_entity_poly.entity_id
_entity_poly.type
_entity_poly.pdbx_seq_one_letter_code
_entity_poly.pdbx_strand_id
1 'polypeptide(L)'
;MEKESDVQLIQRILSGDEAAFGILVDKHQRGVHALAWRKIGDFHDAEEITQDTFLQVYKKLPTLKDPYKFAGWLYVIANRLCIDWIRKKNLAIQSLEDTPVEDIEKASYTHHVLEQSEIASSEHRREIVKKLLAKLPESERTVMTLHYLGEMTVKEISKFLGVSVSAIHNRLYRARKRLQAQEERLVQEVLSSVQISTSVKQNIMRRAADIELTPSPAPKPLLPWVAFGTAVVLVALLLGVSNQHLLRFQRPYSFEAASEPTIEIIDTDIVLDIVSKPAVRNQAGRATLTRKTSGTSTQVSHTGSTPNTFKDSRRQLSVMEKVQTRSLPSITAPWAGWFVNKHHLSYAEMTASHDMFWSPEFGLRFQRTDGEVSLVGDWREARRQQEALLNLNPNMILLLEVDMRGTDPESPFLKALYSSDDFPWVRDASGKIILGAPAEQYRNLLIDFTHPIAQDIIVDQVIAIAESGLWDGILFNHWDEKGVVLKGYRSYEAEQNAREFILQRIRNAIKDDFLIIVGGSGKLRFGAPYINGIILYSDHQDFSNDQQLMELESNLLWAEKNIREPKTNYLQAKGIGSELPLSPTNQQAMRCFTTLFLTHSDGYFLYTMGVDWKEPHRHDDLYRNFPHKHTYPDYWKQHANSHDTFPHEHGDTHYWYDFWDTDLGQPVDGKGQFYRGRKGLFIREFTNGWVIYNRSGKAQKIQLPASATSVASGITGTSHTVSDLDGEIYLKSISSPTDVNGDRVDNKLKRINDE
;
A
#
# COMPACT_ATOMS: atom_id res chain seq x y z
N MET A 1 32.60 -29.56 -31.48
CA MET A 1 33.80 -28.79 -31.11
C MET A 1 34.01 -28.96 -29.61
N GLU A 2 35.22 -29.19 -29.14
CA GLU A 2 35.49 -29.39 -27.71
C GLU A 2 35.44 -28.03 -26.98
N LYS A 3 34.85 -27.98 -25.76
CA LYS A 3 34.54 -26.72 -25.07
C LYS A 3 35.76 -26.29 -24.24
N GLU A 4 36.43 -25.20 -24.64
CA GLU A 4 37.69 -24.75 -24.01
C GLU A 4 37.61 -24.67 -22.47
N SER A 5 38.67 -25.17 -21.82
CA SER A 5 38.80 -25.13 -20.37
C SER A 5 39.09 -23.71 -19.88
N ASP A 6 38.71 -23.41 -18.63
CA ASP A 6 39.01 -22.10 -18.03
C ASP A 6 40.53 -21.83 -18.00
N VAL A 7 41.34 -22.88 -17.83
CA VAL A 7 42.80 -22.81 -17.82
C VAL A 7 43.36 -22.30 -19.16
N GLN A 8 42.88 -22.83 -20.28
CA GLN A 8 43.31 -22.43 -21.62
C GLN A 8 42.92 -20.98 -21.92
N LEU A 9 41.68 -20.58 -21.57
CA LEU A 9 41.22 -19.21 -21.73
C LEU A 9 42.04 -18.24 -20.88
N ILE A 10 42.29 -18.56 -19.61
CA ILE A 10 43.11 -17.74 -18.71
C ILE A 10 44.54 -17.58 -19.23
N GLN A 11 45.16 -18.65 -19.74
CA GLN A 11 46.50 -18.58 -20.35
C GLN A 11 46.54 -17.68 -21.59
N ARG A 12 45.51 -17.75 -22.45
CA ARG A 12 45.36 -16.86 -23.61
C ARG A 12 45.19 -15.39 -23.19
N ILE A 13 44.31 -15.09 -22.23
CA ILE A 13 44.08 -13.72 -21.72
C ILE A 13 45.37 -13.13 -21.15
N LEU A 14 46.10 -13.90 -20.33
CA LEU A 14 47.39 -13.49 -19.75
C LEU A 14 48.52 -13.37 -20.80
N SER A 15 48.27 -13.81 -22.04
CA SER A 15 49.15 -13.64 -23.20
C SER A 15 48.70 -12.52 -24.15
N GLY A 16 47.69 -11.72 -23.78
CA GLY A 16 47.17 -10.60 -24.57
C GLY A 16 45.98 -10.93 -25.50
N ASP A 17 45.39 -12.12 -25.41
CA ASP A 17 44.19 -12.48 -26.18
C ASP A 17 42.92 -11.99 -25.48
N GLU A 18 42.49 -10.77 -25.83
CA GLU A 18 41.24 -10.17 -25.32
C GLU A 18 39.98 -10.96 -25.73
N ALA A 19 40.00 -11.62 -26.90
CA ALA A 19 38.86 -12.42 -27.36
C ALA A 19 38.62 -13.63 -26.45
N ALA A 20 39.68 -14.24 -25.90
CA ALA A 20 39.57 -15.28 -24.88
C ALA A 20 38.90 -14.79 -23.58
N PHE A 21 39.00 -13.50 -23.24
CA PHE A 21 38.24 -12.94 -22.09
C PHE A 21 36.75 -12.89 -22.39
N GLY A 22 36.35 -12.54 -23.62
CA GLY A 22 34.95 -12.58 -24.05
C GLY A 22 34.32 -13.98 -23.91
N ILE A 23 35.07 -15.04 -24.23
CA ILE A 23 34.63 -16.44 -24.07
C ILE A 23 34.55 -16.83 -22.58
N LEU A 24 35.46 -16.32 -21.74
CA LEU A 24 35.44 -16.56 -20.29
C LEU A 24 34.25 -15.85 -19.62
N VAL A 25 33.89 -14.65 -20.08
CA VAL A 25 32.68 -13.92 -19.65
C VAL A 25 31.42 -14.70 -20.04
N ASP A 26 31.27 -15.10 -21.32
CA ASP A 26 30.12 -15.90 -21.80
C ASP A 26 29.83 -17.11 -20.91
N LYS A 27 30.90 -17.83 -20.56
CA LYS A 27 30.84 -19.10 -19.85
C LYS A 27 30.41 -19.01 -18.40
N HIS A 28 30.61 -17.85 -17.75
CA HIS A 28 30.40 -17.70 -16.30
C HIS A 28 29.43 -16.58 -15.90
N GLN A 29 29.08 -15.65 -16.80
CA GLN A 29 28.25 -14.48 -16.46
C GLN A 29 26.87 -14.85 -15.88
N ARG A 30 26.22 -15.91 -16.37
CA ARG A 30 24.91 -16.36 -15.85
C ARG A 30 24.98 -16.81 -14.39
N GLY A 31 26.04 -17.52 -13.99
CA GLY A 31 26.24 -17.96 -12.61
C GLY A 31 26.56 -16.81 -11.65
N VAL A 32 27.35 -15.82 -12.10
CA VAL A 32 27.64 -14.59 -11.34
C VAL A 32 26.37 -13.76 -11.13
N HIS A 33 25.61 -13.53 -12.21
CA HIS A 33 24.37 -12.76 -12.15
C HIS A 33 23.30 -13.42 -11.27
N ALA A 34 23.13 -14.74 -11.40
CA ALA A 34 22.22 -15.51 -10.56
C ALA A 34 22.60 -15.45 -9.07
N LEU A 35 23.89 -15.33 -8.73
CA LEU A 35 24.36 -15.10 -7.36
C LEU A 35 24.09 -13.67 -6.88
N ALA A 36 24.33 -12.67 -7.73
CA ALA A 36 24.11 -11.26 -7.40
C ALA A 36 22.62 -10.96 -7.19
N TRP A 37 21.77 -11.33 -8.14
CA TRP A 37 20.31 -11.19 -8.03
C TRP A 37 19.76 -11.90 -6.79
N ARG A 38 20.26 -13.12 -6.51
CA ARG A 38 19.90 -13.87 -5.29
C ARG A 38 20.24 -13.11 -4.00
N LYS A 39 21.30 -12.29 -3.97
CA LYS A 39 21.76 -11.59 -2.76
C LYS A 39 21.20 -10.17 -2.61
N ILE A 40 20.96 -9.46 -3.72
CA ILE A 40 20.46 -8.08 -3.69
C ILE A 40 18.93 -8.00 -3.82
N GLY A 41 18.31 -8.92 -4.57
CA GLY A 41 16.85 -8.96 -4.77
C GLY A 41 16.31 -7.97 -5.82
N ASP A 42 17.18 -7.16 -6.43
CA ASP A 42 16.94 -6.34 -7.62
C ASP A 42 17.76 -6.86 -8.81
N PHE A 43 17.27 -6.62 -10.03
CA PHE A 43 17.86 -7.12 -11.28
C PHE A 43 18.91 -6.17 -11.90
N HIS A 44 18.71 -4.85 -11.80
CA HIS A 44 19.64 -3.87 -12.38
C HIS A 44 20.88 -3.71 -11.49
N ASP A 45 20.71 -3.66 -10.17
CA ASP A 45 21.82 -3.77 -9.20
C ASP A 45 22.66 -5.04 -9.48
N ALA A 46 22.00 -6.14 -9.86
CA ALA A 46 22.67 -7.42 -10.13
C ALA A 46 23.44 -7.45 -11.46
N GLU A 47 22.93 -6.81 -12.52
CA GLU A 47 23.68 -6.62 -13.77
C GLU A 47 24.91 -5.72 -13.54
N GLU A 48 24.78 -4.62 -12.79
CA GLU A 48 25.92 -3.74 -12.45
C GLU A 48 27.01 -4.49 -11.65
N ILE A 49 26.62 -5.17 -10.57
CA ILE A 49 27.55 -6.00 -9.76
C ILE A 49 28.18 -7.12 -10.60
N THR A 50 27.47 -7.65 -11.60
CA THR A 50 28.03 -8.63 -12.54
C THR A 50 29.10 -8.00 -13.43
N GLN A 51 28.85 -6.82 -14.01
CA GLN A 51 29.86 -6.11 -14.80
C GLN A 51 31.11 -5.81 -13.96
N ASP A 52 30.93 -5.22 -12.78
CA ASP A 52 32.03 -4.88 -11.88
C ASP A 52 32.76 -6.12 -11.34
N THR A 53 32.07 -7.26 -11.18
CA THR A 53 32.72 -8.56 -10.90
C THR A 53 33.70 -8.92 -12.01
N PHE A 54 33.30 -8.87 -13.28
CA PHE A 54 34.19 -9.26 -14.38
C PHE A 54 35.33 -8.26 -14.60
N LEU A 55 35.14 -6.98 -14.31
CA LEU A 55 36.23 -5.99 -14.34
C LEU A 55 37.22 -6.18 -13.19
N GLN A 56 36.75 -6.57 -12.00
CA GLN A 56 37.62 -6.98 -10.90
C GLN A 56 38.35 -8.29 -11.19
N VAL A 57 37.71 -9.23 -11.91
CA VAL A 57 38.33 -10.47 -12.41
C VAL A 57 39.43 -10.16 -13.40
N TYR A 58 39.18 -9.33 -14.42
CA TYR A 58 40.17 -8.94 -15.44
C TYR A 58 41.41 -8.31 -14.77
N LYS A 59 41.20 -7.27 -13.96
CA LYS A 59 42.27 -6.58 -13.19
C LYS A 59 43.07 -7.50 -12.27
N LYS A 60 42.49 -8.61 -11.79
CA LYS A 60 43.12 -9.51 -10.81
C LYS A 60 43.52 -10.86 -11.39
N LEU A 61 43.26 -11.14 -12.68
CA LEU A 61 43.55 -12.42 -13.30
C LEU A 61 45.04 -12.82 -13.20
N PRO A 62 46.02 -11.89 -13.33
CA PRO A 62 47.44 -12.20 -13.09
C PRO A 62 47.78 -12.64 -11.64
N THR A 63 46.86 -12.47 -10.68
CA THR A 63 47.05 -12.88 -9.28
C THR A 63 46.53 -14.29 -8.97
N LEU A 64 45.85 -14.94 -9.93
CA LEU A 64 45.25 -16.26 -9.77
C LEU A 64 46.34 -17.35 -9.82
N LYS A 65 46.81 -17.76 -8.64
CA LYS A 65 47.86 -18.78 -8.46
C LYS A 65 47.51 -20.20 -8.99
N ASP A 66 46.23 -20.47 -9.22
CA ASP A 66 45.72 -21.80 -9.55
C ASP A 66 44.51 -21.67 -10.50
N PRO A 67 44.71 -21.73 -11.83
CA PRO A 67 43.64 -21.60 -12.81
C PRO A 67 42.52 -22.65 -12.68
N TYR A 68 42.79 -23.83 -12.10
CA TYR A 68 41.74 -24.84 -11.87
C TYR A 68 40.74 -24.44 -10.79
N LYS A 69 41.06 -23.44 -9.95
CA LYS A 69 40.19 -22.87 -8.92
C LYS A 69 39.41 -21.63 -9.38
N PHE A 70 39.49 -21.25 -10.66
CA PHE A 70 38.86 -20.03 -11.19
C PHE A 70 37.40 -19.85 -10.77
N ALA A 71 36.55 -20.88 -10.91
CA ALA A 71 35.12 -20.78 -10.57
C ALA A 71 34.86 -20.41 -9.08
N GLY A 72 35.62 -20.99 -8.14
CA GLY A 72 35.50 -20.65 -6.71
C GLY A 72 36.11 -19.29 -6.37
N TRP A 73 37.17 -18.88 -7.07
CA TRP A 73 37.76 -17.55 -6.93
C TRP A 73 36.84 -16.44 -7.46
N LEU A 74 36.17 -16.69 -8.60
CA LEU A 74 35.12 -15.85 -9.17
C LEU A 74 33.94 -15.65 -8.19
N TYR A 75 33.46 -16.74 -7.59
CA TYR A 75 32.43 -16.69 -6.54
C TYR A 75 32.84 -15.79 -5.36
N VAL A 76 34.09 -15.87 -4.91
CA VAL A 76 34.58 -15.03 -3.79
C VAL A 76 34.59 -13.54 -4.16
N ILE A 77 34.95 -13.18 -5.40
CA ILE A 77 34.90 -11.79 -5.87
C ILE A 77 33.45 -11.30 -5.94
N ALA A 78 32.56 -12.07 -6.58
CA ALA A 78 31.15 -11.72 -6.75
C ALA A 78 30.43 -11.57 -5.40
N ASN A 79 30.57 -12.56 -4.50
CA ASN A 79 29.96 -12.53 -3.16
C ASN A 79 30.47 -11.36 -2.33
N ARG A 80 31.76 -10.99 -2.45
CA ARG A 80 32.29 -9.80 -1.77
C ARG A 80 31.64 -8.52 -2.29
N LEU A 81 31.55 -8.34 -3.60
CA LEU A 81 30.93 -7.14 -4.18
C LEU A 81 29.46 -7.00 -3.76
N CYS A 82 28.72 -8.12 -3.67
CA CYS A 82 27.36 -8.13 -3.12
C CYS A 82 27.31 -7.62 -1.66
N ILE A 83 28.24 -8.05 -0.81
CA ILE A 83 28.32 -7.63 0.60
C ILE A 83 28.73 -6.15 0.72
N ASP A 84 29.74 -5.73 -0.05
CA ASP A 84 30.20 -4.35 -0.09
C ASP A 84 29.10 -3.40 -0.63
N TRP A 85 28.23 -3.88 -1.54
CA TRP A 85 27.04 -3.15 -2.03
C TRP A 85 25.94 -3.03 -0.98
N ILE A 86 25.52 -4.13 -0.35
CA ILE A 86 24.51 -4.11 0.74
C ILE A 86 24.96 -3.16 1.87
N ARG A 87 26.24 -3.21 2.25
CA ARG A 87 26.81 -2.33 3.29
C ARG A 87 26.71 -0.85 2.89
N LYS A 88 27.01 -0.49 1.63
CA LYS A 88 26.85 0.89 1.14
C LYS A 88 25.39 1.33 1.13
N LYS A 89 24.47 0.47 0.63
CA LYS A 89 23.03 0.79 0.53
C LYS A 89 22.43 1.08 1.91
N ASN A 90 22.78 0.27 2.92
CA ASN A 90 22.33 0.48 4.30
C ASN A 90 22.89 1.78 4.93
N LEU A 91 24.15 2.14 4.65
CA LEU A 91 24.75 3.39 5.14
C LEU A 91 24.17 4.64 4.45
N ALA A 92 23.85 4.55 3.14
CA ALA A 92 23.19 5.63 2.43
C ALA A 92 21.79 5.91 3.00
N ILE A 93 21.02 4.87 3.33
CA ILE A 93 19.70 5.00 3.97
C ILE A 93 19.76 5.74 5.31
N GLN A 94 20.85 5.60 6.08
CA GLN A 94 21.07 6.33 7.33
C GLN A 94 21.62 7.77 7.14
N SER A 95 22.04 8.14 5.93
CA SER A 95 22.66 9.45 5.63
C SER A 95 21.75 10.37 4.81
N LEU A 96 20.57 9.92 4.43
CA LEU A 96 19.60 10.65 3.60
C LEU A 96 18.52 11.39 4.41
N GLU A 97 18.60 11.39 5.73
CA GLU A 97 17.63 12.11 6.60
C GLU A 97 17.89 13.64 6.64
N ASP A 98 19.08 14.11 6.21
CA ASP A 98 19.54 15.51 6.33
C ASP A 98 19.75 16.27 4.99
N THR A 99 19.28 15.76 3.84
CA THR A 99 19.54 16.38 2.52
C THR A 99 18.29 17.02 1.89
N PRO A 100 18.29 18.34 1.57
CA PRO A 100 17.21 19.00 0.82
C PRO A 100 17.03 18.44 -0.61
N VAL A 101 15.82 18.60 -1.16
CA VAL A 101 15.32 17.82 -2.33
C VAL A 101 15.70 18.43 -3.69
N GLU A 102 16.27 19.64 -3.73
CA GLU A 102 16.20 20.53 -4.91
C GLU A 102 17.25 20.26 -6.03
N ASP A 103 18.23 19.37 -5.82
CA ASP A 103 19.37 19.18 -6.74
C ASP A 103 19.33 17.92 -7.64
N ILE A 104 18.29 17.07 -7.57
CA ILE A 104 18.27 15.74 -8.24
C ILE A 104 17.52 15.74 -9.59
N GLU A 105 17.45 16.86 -10.31
CA GLU A 105 16.80 16.97 -11.62
C GLU A 105 17.75 17.42 -12.76
N LYS A 106 18.67 16.54 -13.21
CA LYS A 106 19.38 16.69 -14.52
C LYS A 106 20.18 15.48 -15.06
N ALA A 107 19.57 14.28 -15.12
CA ALA A 107 19.98 13.18 -16.02
C ALA A 107 18.87 12.10 -16.05
N SER A 108 18.55 11.40 -17.14
CA SER A 108 18.99 11.49 -18.54
C SER A 108 17.95 10.78 -19.45
N TYR A 109 17.84 11.16 -20.73
CA TYR A 109 16.73 10.76 -21.62
C TYR A 109 17.09 9.67 -22.65
N THR A 110 16.06 9.04 -23.23
CA THR A 110 15.98 8.29 -24.53
C THR A 110 16.24 6.77 -24.63
N HIS A 111 15.35 6.13 -25.42
CA HIS A 111 15.46 4.85 -26.18
C HIS A 111 15.46 3.47 -25.47
N HIS A 112 14.28 2.82 -25.38
CA HIS A 112 13.83 1.74 -26.31
C HIS A 112 12.40 1.28 -25.93
N VAL A 113 11.47 1.12 -26.89
CA VAL A 113 10.02 0.93 -26.61
C VAL A 113 9.35 -0.15 -27.48
N LEU A 114 9.89 -1.38 -27.51
CA LEU A 114 9.23 -2.53 -28.17
C LEU A 114 9.33 -3.87 -27.40
N GLU A 115 10.01 -3.92 -26.24
CA GLU A 115 10.34 -5.18 -25.54
C GLU A 115 9.58 -5.37 -24.20
N GLN A 116 8.88 -4.32 -23.73
CA GLN A 116 8.39 -4.26 -22.34
C GLN A 116 7.12 -5.08 -22.03
N SER A 117 6.34 -5.50 -23.03
CA SER A 117 5.09 -6.24 -22.81
C SER A 117 5.33 -7.63 -22.17
N GLU A 118 6.33 -8.38 -22.64
CA GLU A 118 6.70 -9.65 -22.02
C GLU A 118 7.39 -9.44 -20.67
N ILE A 119 8.15 -8.34 -20.53
CA ILE A 119 8.86 -7.99 -19.31
C ILE A 119 7.88 -7.80 -18.14
N ALA A 120 6.77 -7.05 -18.31
CA ALA A 120 5.78 -6.84 -17.24
C ALA A 120 5.14 -8.15 -16.74
N SER A 121 4.79 -9.06 -17.66
CA SER A 121 4.32 -10.42 -17.32
C SER A 121 5.40 -11.26 -16.63
N SER A 122 6.67 -11.06 -17.00
CA SER A 122 7.80 -11.70 -16.33
C SER A 122 8.04 -11.11 -14.93
N GLU A 123 7.86 -9.81 -14.72
CA GLU A 123 8.10 -9.13 -13.43
C GLU A 123 7.12 -9.56 -12.35
N HIS A 124 5.82 -9.58 -12.66
CA HIS A 124 4.82 -10.09 -11.71
C HIS A 124 5.10 -11.56 -11.33
N ARG A 125 5.44 -12.40 -12.31
CA ARG A 125 5.83 -13.80 -12.06
C ARG A 125 7.16 -13.92 -11.31
N ARG A 126 8.15 -13.05 -11.55
CA ARG A 126 9.43 -12.96 -10.81
C ARG A 126 9.19 -12.59 -9.35
N GLU A 127 8.26 -11.68 -9.04
CA GLU A 127 7.93 -11.30 -7.66
C GLU A 127 7.17 -12.41 -6.92
N ILE A 128 6.24 -13.11 -7.58
CA ILE A 128 5.66 -14.36 -7.02
C ILE A 128 6.78 -15.36 -6.72
N VAL A 129 7.69 -15.59 -7.66
CA VAL A 129 8.80 -16.54 -7.48
C VAL A 129 9.80 -16.09 -6.41
N LYS A 130 10.03 -14.79 -6.22
CA LYS A 130 10.81 -14.23 -5.11
C LYS A 130 10.15 -14.52 -3.75
N LYS A 131 8.82 -14.39 -3.64
CA LYS A 131 8.03 -14.79 -2.45
C LYS A 131 8.03 -16.31 -2.22
N LEU A 132 7.90 -17.13 -3.26
CA LEU A 132 7.98 -18.59 -3.17
C LEU A 132 9.37 -19.05 -2.72
N LEU A 133 10.42 -18.51 -3.34
CA LEU A 133 11.80 -18.74 -2.95
C LEU A 133 12.06 -18.28 -1.51
N ALA A 134 11.40 -17.21 -1.01
CA ALA A 134 11.54 -16.73 0.36
C ALA A 134 11.19 -17.80 1.42
N LYS A 135 10.29 -18.74 1.10
CA LYS A 135 9.94 -19.91 1.96
C LYS A 135 11.12 -20.88 2.17
N LEU A 136 12.16 -20.83 1.32
CA LEU A 136 13.28 -21.76 1.36
C LEU A 136 14.46 -21.26 2.22
N PRO A 137 15.13 -22.13 3.00
CA PRO A 137 16.41 -21.84 3.67
C PRO A 137 17.46 -21.30 2.68
N GLU A 138 18.34 -20.41 3.13
CA GLU A 138 19.26 -19.67 2.22
C GLU A 138 20.09 -20.62 1.32
N SER A 139 20.63 -21.69 1.89
CA SER A 139 21.46 -22.67 1.16
C SER A 139 20.69 -23.53 0.16
N GLU A 140 19.38 -23.71 0.35
CA GLU A 140 18.49 -24.40 -0.58
C GLU A 140 18.06 -23.43 -1.70
N ARG A 141 17.63 -22.22 -1.32
CA ARG A 141 17.23 -21.13 -2.22
C ARG A 141 18.32 -20.73 -3.21
N THR A 142 19.55 -20.54 -2.74
CA THR A 142 20.69 -20.12 -3.57
C THR A 142 21.09 -21.19 -4.58
N VAL A 143 21.00 -22.47 -4.23
CA VAL A 143 21.25 -23.57 -5.18
C VAL A 143 20.13 -23.67 -6.22
N MET A 144 18.87 -23.44 -5.83
CA MET A 144 17.73 -23.36 -6.75
C MET A 144 17.94 -22.27 -7.81
N THR A 145 18.34 -21.06 -7.39
CA THR A 145 18.59 -19.93 -8.29
C THR A 145 19.77 -20.19 -9.24
N LEU A 146 20.91 -20.68 -8.74
CA LEU A 146 22.07 -21.00 -9.59
C LEU A 146 21.78 -22.10 -10.63
N HIS A 147 20.87 -23.03 -10.31
CA HIS A 147 20.50 -24.11 -11.23
C HIS A 147 19.56 -23.64 -12.35
N TYR A 148 18.49 -22.89 -12.04
CA TYR A 148 17.47 -22.51 -13.02
C TYR A 148 17.72 -21.18 -13.75
N LEU A 149 18.26 -20.17 -13.06
CA LEU A 149 18.60 -18.85 -13.64
C LEU A 149 20.04 -18.81 -14.15
N GLY A 150 20.96 -19.42 -13.39
CA GLY A 150 22.37 -19.54 -13.78
C GLY A 150 22.65 -20.65 -14.80
N GLU A 151 21.66 -21.51 -15.10
CA GLU A 151 21.77 -22.73 -15.94
C GLU A 151 22.90 -23.69 -15.54
N MET A 152 23.40 -23.59 -14.31
CA MET A 152 24.58 -24.33 -13.88
C MET A 152 24.25 -25.80 -13.60
N THR A 153 25.08 -26.72 -14.08
CA THR A 153 24.98 -28.13 -13.68
C THR A 153 25.38 -28.30 -12.22
N VAL A 154 24.91 -29.38 -11.58
CA VAL A 154 25.28 -29.75 -10.19
C VAL A 154 26.80 -29.76 -9.96
N LYS A 155 27.58 -30.16 -10.98
CA LYS A 155 29.06 -30.19 -10.93
C LYS A 155 29.67 -28.79 -11.01
N GLU A 156 29.06 -27.85 -11.73
CA GLU A 156 29.51 -26.46 -11.80
C GLU A 156 29.11 -25.68 -10.54
N ILE A 157 27.89 -25.84 -10.02
CA ILE A 157 27.47 -25.27 -8.73
C ILE A 157 28.38 -25.78 -7.61
N SER A 158 28.74 -27.07 -7.62
CA SER A 158 29.68 -27.67 -6.67
C SER A 158 31.06 -27.01 -6.71
N LYS A 159 31.61 -26.74 -7.91
CA LYS A 159 32.89 -26.02 -8.08
C LYS A 159 32.82 -24.54 -7.71
N PHE A 160 31.70 -23.88 -8.02
CA PHE A 160 31.48 -22.45 -7.79
C PHE A 160 31.29 -22.13 -6.30
N LEU A 161 30.46 -22.92 -5.60
CA LEU A 161 30.22 -22.77 -4.15
C LEU A 161 31.25 -23.49 -3.26
N GLY A 162 32.11 -24.34 -3.83
CA GLY A 162 33.13 -25.11 -3.11
C GLY A 162 32.59 -26.26 -2.25
N VAL A 163 31.34 -26.69 -2.44
CA VAL A 163 30.68 -27.76 -1.67
C VAL A 163 30.49 -29.03 -2.51
N SER A 164 30.29 -30.19 -1.87
CA SER A 164 30.22 -31.47 -2.59
C SER A 164 29.01 -31.60 -3.52
N VAL A 165 29.16 -32.35 -4.61
CA VAL A 165 28.09 -32.67 -5.58
C VAL A 165 26.87 -33.30 -4.89
N SER A 166 27.10 -34.16 -3.90
CA SER A 166 26.03 -34.76 -3.06
C SER A 166 25.28 -33.69 -2.22
N ALA A 167 25.99 -32.72 -1.65
CA ALA A 167 25.34 -31.62 -0.92
C ALA A 167 24.49 -30.73 -1.85
N ILE A 168 24.89 -30.53 -3.11
CA ILE A 168 24.06 -29.82 -4.10
C ILE A 168 22.81 -30.63 -4.46
N HIS A 169 22.93 -31.94 -4.73
CA HIS A 169 21.76 -32.80 -4.98
C HIS A 169 20.78 -32.78 -3.80
N ASN A 170 21.27 -32.89 -2.56
CA ASN A 170 20.43 -32.87 -1.36
C ASN A 170 19.81 -31.49 -1.07
N ARG A 171 20.46 -30.39 -1.49
CA ARG A 171 19.88 -29.04 -1.43
C ARG A 171 18.79 -28.84 -2.48
N LEU A 172 19.00 -29.26 -3.73
CA LEU A 172 17.96 -29.25 -4.77
C LEU A 172 16.75 -30.12 -4.38
N TYR A 173 16.98 -31.36 -3.93
CA TYR A 173 15.91 -32.27 -3.54
C TYR A 173 15.04 -31.72 -2.39
N ARG A 174 15.66 -31.10 -1.37
CA ARG A 174 14.91 -30.45 -0.28
C ARG A 174 14.23 -29.16 -0.72
N ALA A 175 14.87 -28.32 -1.55
CA ALA A 175 14.26 -27.13 -2.11
C ALA A 175 12.97 -27.46 -2.88
N ARG A 176 13.02 -28.49 -3.74
CA ARG A 176 11.88 -29.04 -4.47
C ARG A 176 10.80 -29.55 -3.53
N LYS A 177 11.15 -30.44 -2.59
CA LYS A 177 10.19 -31.02 -1.62
C LYS A 177 9.53 -30.00 -0.67
N ARG A 178 10.10 -28.81 -0.48
CA ARG A 178 9.49 -27.72 0.31
C ARG A 178 8.52 -26.85 -0.49
N LEU A 179 8.62 -26.84 -1.81
CA LEU A 179 7.64 -26.22 -2.69
C LEU A 179 6.56 -27.25 -3.03
N GLN A 180 5.34 -26.79 -3.26
CA GLN A 180 4.31 -27.61 -3.88
C GLN A 180 4.64 -27.81 -5.37
N ALA A 181 4.13 -28.88 -6.00
CA ALA A 181 4.50 -29.21 -7.40
C ALA A 181 4.17 -28.10 -8.41
N GLN A 182 3.13 -27.29 -8.14
CA GLN A 182 2.78 -26.12 -8.94
C GLN A 182 3.74 -24.94 -8.68
N GLU A 183 4.15 -24.73 -7.42
CA GLU A 183 5.15 -23.73 -7.04
C GLU A 183 6.52 -24.05 -7.63
N GLU A 184 6.99 -25.30 -7.60
CA GLU A 184 8.26 -25.70 -8.24
C GLU A 184 8.22 -25.42 -9.75
N ARG A 185 7.13 -25.79 -10.42
CA ARG A 185 6.98 -25.58 -11.87
C ARG A 185 7.04 -24.09 -12.22
N LEU A 186 6.36 -23.23 -11.47
CA LEU A 186 6.41 -21.77 -11.67
C LEU A 186 7.80 -21.20 -11.39
N VAL A 187 8.46 -21.63 -10.31
CA VAL A 187 9.85 -21.25 -9.98
C VAL A 187 10.80 -21.64 -11.11
N GLN A 188 10.66 -22.83 -11.69
CA GLN A 188 11.47 -23.27 -12.83
C GLN A 188 11.18 -22.45 -14.10
N GLU A 189 9.91 -22.32 -14.51
CA GLU A 189 9.51 -21.62 -15.73
C GLU A 189 10.00 -20.16 -15.74
N VAL A 190 9.85 -19.47 -14.61
CA VAL A 190 10.20 -18.05 -14.47
C VAL A 190 11.71 -17.86 -14.38
N LEU A 191 12.43 -18.65 -13.59
CA LEU A 191 13.88 -18.50 -13.48
C LEU A 191 14.61 -18.85 -14.78
N SER A 192 14.11 -19.82 -15.56
CA SER A 192 14.72 -20.22 -16.83
C SER A 192 14.28 -19.38 -18.04
N SER A 193 13.22 -18.58 -17.93
CA SER A 193 12.83 -17.60 -18.99
C SER A 193 13.51 -16.23 -18.83
N VAL A 194 14.23 -16.00 -17.74
CA VAL A 194 15.01 -14.78 -17.51
C VAL A 194 16.30 -14.82 -18.33
N GLN A 195 16.34 -14.02 -19.40
CA GLN A 195 17.56 -13.69 -20.12
C GLN A 195 18.34 -12.58 -19.40
N ILE A 196 19.66 -12.56 -19.59
CA ILE A 196 20.55 -11.46 -19.16
C ILE A 196 20.80 -10.59 -20.38
N SER A 197 20.84 -9.26 -20.21
CA SER A 197 21.05 -8.34 -21.34
C SER A 197 22.36 -8.66 -22.07
N THR A 198 22.30 -8.78 -23.39
CA THR A 198 23.49 -8.97 -24.25
C THR A 198 24.47 -7.80 -24.13
N SER A 199 23.98 -6.63 -23.70
CA SER A 199 24.78 -5.46 -23.36
C SER A 199 25.75 -5.70 -22.19
N VAL A 200 25.45 -6.59 -21.24
CA VAL A 200 26.33 -6.85 -20.06
C VAL A 200 27.72 -7.29 -20.51
N LYS A 201 27.81 -8.24 -21.46
CA LYS A 201 29.08 -8.66 -22.05
C LYS A 201 29.77 -7.52 -22.78
N GLN A 202 29.03 -6.75 -23.59
CA GLN A 202 29.59 -5.66 -24.39
C GLN A 202 30.17 -4.56 -23.50
N ASN A 203 29.47 -4.21 -22.41
CA ASN A 203 29.91 -3.27 -21.40
C ASN A 203 31.12 -3.77 -20.62
N ILE A 204 31.17 -5.06 -20.25
CA ILE A 204 32.36 -5.70 -19.66
C ILE A 204 33.56 -5.60 -20.60
N MET A 205 33.42 -6.01 -21.88
CA MET A 205 34.53 -6.01 -22.84
C MET A 205 35.03 -4.60 -23.14
N ARG A 206 34.11 -3.63 -23.32
CA ARG A 206 34.45 -2.21 -23.50
C ARG A 206 35.22 -1.66 -22.29
N ARG A 207 34.66 -1.79 -21.07
CA ARG A 207 35.30 -1.34 -19.83
C ARG A 207 36.57 -2.14 -19.49
N ALA A 208 36.83 -3.27 -20.17
CA ALA A 208 38.06 -4.06 -20.07
C ALA A 208 39.15 -3.62 -21.04
N ALA A 209 38.81 -3.17 -22.25
CA ALA A 209 39.77 -2.59 -23.19
C ALA A 209 40.41 -1.30 -22.63
N ASP A 210 39.67 -0.53 -21.82
CA ASP A 210 40.18 0.64 -21.09
C ASP A 210 41.15 0.28 -19.93
N ILE A 211 41.50 -1.01 -19.74
CA ILE A 211 42.35 -1.51 -18.65
C ILE A 211 43.60 -2.17 -19.23
N GLU A 212 44.73 -1.49 -19.15
CA GLU A 212 46.04 -2.12 -19.41
C GLU A 212 46.27 -3.29 -18.44
N LEU A 213 46.27 -4.52 -18.96
CA LEU A 213 46.83 -5.68 -18.27
C LEU A 213 48.35 -5.52 -18.19
N THR A 214 48.81 -4.78 -17.19
CA THR A 214 50.24 -4.75 -16.86
C THR A 214 50.69 -6.19 -16.57
N PRO A 215 51.60 -6.77 -17.38
CA PRO A 215 52.02 -8.14 -17.18
C PRO A 215 52.74 -8.22 -15.84
N SER A 216 52.35 -9.18 -15.00
CA SER A 216 53.01 -9.43 -13.72
C SER A 216 54.52 -9.57 -13.98
N PRO A 217 55.38 -8.77 -13.32
CA PRO A 217 56.79 -8.69 -13.68
C PRO A 217 57.41 -10.09 -13.59
N ALA A 218 57.91 -10.58 -14.73
CA ALA A 218 58.48 -11.92 -14.84
C ALA A 218 59.47 -12.17 -13.69
N PRO A 219 59.41 -13.33 -13.01
CA PRO A 219 60.16 -13.57 -11.79
C PRO A 219 61.65 -13.41 -12.06
N LYS A 220 62.23 -12.31 -11.58
CA LYS A 220 63.65 -12.00 -11.76
C LYS A 220 64.49 -13.17 -11.21
N PRO A 221 65.50 -13.65 -11.95
CA PRO A 221 66.30 -14.79 -11.52
C PRO A 221 66.94 -14.52 -10.16
N LEU A 222 66.78 -15.47 -9.24
CA LEU A 222 67.26 -15.38 -7.86
C LEU A 222 68.79 -15.43 -7.79
N LEU A 223 69.40 -14.30 -7.43
CA LEU A 223 70.74 -14.22 -6.83
C LEU A 223 70.77 -13.08 -5.78
N PRO A 224 71.65 -13.17 -4.75
CA PRO A 224 71.12 -12.98 -3.39
C PRO A 224 71.76 -11.83 -2.61
N TRP A 225 70.92 -10.97 -2.03
CA TRP A 225 71.32 -10.01 -0.99
C TRP A 225 70.82 -10.44 0.39
N VAL A 226 71.45 -11.49 0.91
CA VAL A 226 71.36 -11.85 2.33
C VAL A 226 72.14 -10.79 3.14
N ALA A 227 71.44 -9.82 3.73
CA ALA A 227 72.06 -8.88 4.69
C ALA A 227 71.06 -8.19 5.65
N PHE A 228 69.92 -7.66 5.17
CA PHE A 228 69.15 -6.65 5.93
C PHE A 228 67.66 -6.96 6.21
N GLY A 229 67.12 -8.09 5.75
CA GLY A 229 65.67 -8.39 5.89
C GLY A 229 65.24 -9.15 7.17
N THR A 230 66.17 -9.69 7.95
CA THR A 230 65.86 -10.73 8.97
C THR A 230 65.34 -10.19 10.30
N ALA A 231 65.77 -8.99 10.73
CA ALA A 231 65.40 -8.44 12.04
C ALA A 231 63.90 -8.12 12.15
N VAL A 232 63.33 -7.45 11.14
CA VAL A 232 61.92 -7.00 11.16
C VAL A 232 60.95 -8.19 11.12
N VAL A 233 61.26 -9.23 10.34
CA VAL A 233 60.41 -10.42 10.21
C VAL A 233 60.38 -11.24 11.52
N LEU A 234 61.50 -11.32 12.25
CA LEU A 234 61.53 -11.97 13.56
C LEU A 234 60.68 -11.23 14.61
N VAL A 235 60.72 -9.90 14.63
CA VAL A 235 59.85 -9.10 15.52
C VAL A 235 58.37 -9.29 15.18
N ALA A 236 58.00 -9.30 13.89
CA ALA A 236 56.61 -9.54 13.46
C ALA A 236 56.11 -10.96 13.83
N LEU A 237 56.98 -11.97 13.75
CA LEU A 237 56.67 -13.34 14.17
C LEU A 237 56.54 -13.47 15.70
N LEU A 238 57.42 -12.83 16.47
CA LEU A 238 57.38 -12.86 17.95
C LEU A 238 56.19 -12.08 18.53
N LEU A 239 55.71 -11.05 17.82
CA LEU A 239 54.47 -10.34 18.17
C LEU A 239 53.19 -11.07 17.70
N GLY A 240 53.29 -12.28 17.15
CA GLY A 240 52.14 -13.09 16.72
C GLY A 240 51.40 -12.60 15.48
N VAL A 241 51.86 -11.53 14.82
CA VAL A 241 51.21 -10.94 13.65
C VAL A 241 51.70 -11.64 12.37
N SER A 242 51.37 -12.92 12.23
CA SER A 242 51.57 -13.65 10.97
C SER A 242 50.45 -14.67 10.67
N ASN A 243 50.11 -14.72 9.38
CA ASN A 243 49.34 -15.77 8.70
C ASN A 243 47.84 -15.98 9.00
N GLN A 244 47.17 -15.16 9.83
CA GLN A 244 45.69 -15.21 9.91
C GLN A 244 44.98 -14.65 8.64
N HIS A 245 45.60 -13.74 7.90
CA HIS A 245 44.95 -13.07 6.75
C HIS A 245 45.15 -13.78 5.40
N LEU A 246 46.26 -14.51 5.20
CA LEU A 246 46.55 -15.13 3.89
C LEU A 246 45.93 -16.52 3.70
N LEU A 247 45.66 -17.27 4.78
CA LEU A 247 45.03 -18.59 4.71
C LEU A 247 43.49 -18.57 4.66
N ARG A 248 42.84 -17.41 4.77
CA ARG A 248 41.36 -17.29 4.62
C ARG A 248 40.89 -17.46 3.18
N PHE A 249 41.75 -17.26 2.17
CA PHE A 249 41.36 -17.14 0.76
C PHE A 249 41.09 -18.46 0.00
N GLN A 250 41.13 -19.64 0.64
CA GLN A 250 40.77 -20.94 0.00
C GLN A 250 39.93 -21.87 0.90
N ARG A 251 39.15 -21.35 1.86
CA ARG A 251 38.18 -22.17 2.61
C ARG A 251 36.77 -22.10 1.96
N PRO A 252 36.07 -23.23 1.76
CA PRO A 252 34.68 -23.22 1.28
C PRO A 252 33.71 -22.50 2.22
N TYR A 253 32.58 -22.05 1.66
CA TYR A 253 31.51 -21.40 2.41
C TYR A 253 30.73 -22.42 3.27
N SER A 254 30.65 -22.18 4.58
CA SER A 254 29.78 -22.94 5.49
C SER A 254 28.59 -22.09 5.96
N PHE A 255 27.43 -22.72 6.10
CA PHE A 255 26.18 -22.10 6.56
C PHE A 255 25.90 -22.35 8.06
N GLU A 256 26.83 -22.95 8.80
CA GLU A 256 26.59 -23.51 10.15
C GLU A 256 27.22 -22.68 11.28
N ALA A 257 27.65 -21.43 11.01
CA ALA A 257 28.20 -20.52 12.02
C ALA A 257 27.10 -19.61 12.59
N ALA A 258 26.83 -19.71 13.90
CA ALA A 258 25.96 -18.80 14.63
C ALA A 258 26.67 -17.47 14.96
N SER A 259 25.90 -16.40 15.13
CA SER A 259 26.40 -15.05 15.45
C SER A 259 25.73 -14.50 16.72
N GLU A 260 26.53 -14.14 17.72
CA GLU A 260 26.07 -13.48 18.94
C GLU A 260 25.98 -11.95 18.76
N PRO A 261 25.01 -11.25 19.37
CA PRO A 261 24.91 -9.79 19.37
C PRO A 261 25.59 -9.16 20.61
N THR A 262 26.06 -7.92 20.50
CA THR A 262 26.60 -7.11 21.63
C THR A 262 26.54 -5.61 21.29
N ILE A 263 26.75 -4.73 22.28
CA ILE A 263 26.65 -3.25 22.26
C ILE A 263 25.18 -2.80 22.38
N GLU A 264 24.66 -2.46 23.57
CA GLU A 264 24.93 -1.34 24.50
C GLU A 264 24.15 -0.06 24.18
N ILE A 265 23.67 0.61 25.24
CA ILE A 265 22.71 1.73 25.23
C ILE A 265 23.32 2.89 26.03
N ILE A 266 23.06 4.13 25.62
CA ILE A 266 23.34 5.34 26.41
C ILE A 266 22.11 6.25 26.34
N ASP A 267 21.53 6.57 27.50
CA ASP A 267 20.38 7.47 27.64
C ASP A 267 20.78 8.95 27.73
N THR A 268 19.86 9.87 27.42
CA THR A 268 19.84 11.25 27.92
C THR A 268 18.42 11.81 27.89
N ASP A 269 17.92 12.35 29.00
CA ASP A 269 16.61 12.98 29.11
C ASP A 269 16.60 14.46 28.70
N ILE A 270 15.47 14.95 28.19
CA ILE A 270 15.12 16.39 28.16
C ILE A 270 13.67 16.55 28.63
N VAL A 271 13.43 17.48 29.56
CA VAL A 271 12.12 17.78 30.17
C VAL A 271 11.73 19.22 29.84
N LEU A 272 10.46 19.44 29.44
CA LEU A 272 9.84 20.77 29.37
C LEU A 272 8.37 20.73 29.85
N ASP A 273 8.11 21.39 30.99
CA ASP A 273 6.77 21.67 31.51
C ASP A 273 6.16 22.92 30.86
N ILE A 274 4.91 22.84 30.36
CA ILE A 274 3.99 23.99 30.25
C ILE A 274 2.57 23.52 30.61
N VAL A 275 1.85 24.33 31.40
CA VAL A 275 0.49 24.03 31.91
C VAL A 275 -0.48 25.16 31.59
N SER A 276 -1.66 24.84 31.03
CA SER A 276 -2.86 25.69 31.10
C SER A 276 -4.15 24.84 30.93
N LYS A 277 -5.33 25.38 31.27
CA LYS A 277 -6.60 24.63 31.43
C LYS A 277 -7.72 25.06 30.44
N PRO A 278 -8.73 24.20 30.18
CA PRO A 278 -9.68 24.36 29.06
C PRO A 278 -11.05 24.97 29.42
N ALA A 279 -11.84 25.27 28.38
CA ALA A 279 -13.29 25.47 28.40
C ALA A 279 -13.89 24.81 27.11
N VAL A 280 -14.73 23.76 27.19
CA VAL A 280 -16.20 23.78 27.40
C VAL A 280 -16.99 24.25 26.15
N ARG A 281 -17.99 23.53 25.59
CA ARG A 281 -18.39 22.09 25.64
C ARG A 281 -19.52 21.84 24.59
N ASN A 282 -19.70 20.58 24.16
CA ASN A 282 -20.99 19.92 23.82
C ASN A 282 -21.73 20.13 22.47
N GLN A 283 -22.04 18.99 21.82
CA GLN A 283 -23.31 18.70 21.12
C GLN A 283 -24.44 18.49 22.17
N ALA A 284 -25.74 18.36 21.89
CA ALA A 284 -26.51 18.40 20.64
C ALA A 284 -27.79 19.27 20.84
N GLY A 285 -28.46 19.65 19.76
CA GLY A 285 -29.50 20.70 19.80
C GLY A 285 -30.92 20.26 20.20
N ARG A 286 -31.56 21.03 21.09
CA ARG A 286 -33.04 21.13 21.18
C ARG A 286 -33.47 22.54 21.63
N ALA A 287 -33.78 23.40 20.67
CA ALA A 287 -34.21 24.77 20.91
C ALA A 287 -35.75 24.91 20.86
N THR A 288 -36.42 24.74 22.00
CA THR A 288 -37.83 25.11 22.16
C THR A 288 -37.93 26.62 22.42
N LEU A 289 -38.36 27.42 21.43
CA LEU A 289 -38.61 28.85 21.62
C LEU A 289 -40.01 29.27 21.15
N THR A 290 -40.56 30.26 21.85
CA THR A 290 -41.99 30.57 21.86
C THR A 290 -42.37 31.69 20.89
N ARG A 291 -43.51 31.49 20.21
CA ARG A 291 -44.11 32.45 19.27
C ARG A 291 -44.65 33.70 19.98
N LYS A 292 -44.30 34.88 19.48
CA LYS A 292 -45.09 36.12 19.60
C LYS A 292 -45.35 36.71 18.20
N THR A 293 -46.35 37.60 18.10
CA THR A 293 -47.03 37.97 16.85
C THR A 293 -47.06 39.50 16.62
N SER A 294 -47.59 39.90 15.45
CA SER A 294 -47.75 41.26 14.87
C SER A 294 -46.57 41.75 13.99
N GLY A 295 -46.80 42.47 12.87
CA GLY A 295 -48.10 42.84 12.27
C GLY A 295 -48.05 43.41 10.83
N THR A 296 -49.16 43.18 10.12
CA THR A 296 -49.77 43.78 8.89
C THR A 296 -49.07 44.88 8.05
N SER A 297 -48.82 44.59 6.76
CA SER A 297 -49.18 45.34 5.51
C SER A 297 -48.31 44.84 4.32
N THR A 298 -48.73 44.60 3.06
CA THR A 298 -49.56 45.36 2.07
C THR A 298 -48.79 46.56 1.50
N GLN A 299 -48.37 46.67 0.21
CA GLN A 299 -48.57 45.90 -1.05
C GLN A 299 -47.30 46.15 -1.96
N VAL A 300 -47.11 45.78 -3.25
CA VAL A 300 -47.91 45.28 -4.40
C VAL A 300 -47.03 44.40 -5.35
N SER A 301 -47.45 44.07 -6.57
CA SER A 301 -46.74 43.22 -7.57
C SER A 301 -45.80 43.95 -8.56
N HIS A 302 -44.74 43.27 -9.05
CA HIS A 302 -44.60 42.95 -10.50
C HIS A 302 -43.55 41.85 -10.78
N THR A 303 -43.64 41.28 -11.99
CA THR A 303 -43.04 40.01 -12.46
C THR A 303 -41.53 40.05 -12.73
N GLY A 304 -40.81 39.05 -12.23
CA GLY A 304 -39.47 38.65 -12.66
C GLY A 304 -39.11 37.28 -12.06
N SER A 305 -38.83 36.27 -12.89
CA SER A 305 -38.73 34.87 -12.46
C SER A 305 -37.32 34.47 -11.99
N THR A 306 -36.96 34.86 -10.77
CA THR A 306 -35.81 34.29 -10.04
C THR A 306 -36.20 32.99 -9.31
N PRO A 307 -35.25 32.06 -9.05
CA PRO A 307 -35.51 30.90 -8.19
C PRO A 307 -35.96 31.33 -6.79
N ASN A 308 -37.06 30.74 -6.29
CA ASN A 308 -37.58 31.05 -4.96
C ASN A 308 -36.62 30.55 -3.87
N THR A 309 -36.12 31.46 -3.04
CA THR A 309 -35.30 31.12 -1.87
C THR A 309 -36.16 30.43 -0.81
N PHE A 310 -35.97 29.11 -0.64
CA PHE A 310 -36.45 28.41 0.54
C PHE A 310 -35.71 28.94 1.78
N LYS A 311 -36.42 29.70 2.62
CA LYS A 311 -35.93 30.11 3.94
C LYS A 311 -36.16 29.00 4.98
N ASP A 312 -35.38 27.92 4.93
CA ASP A 312 -34.99 27.26 6.19
C ASP A 312 -33.77 28.02 6.71
N SER A 313 -33.89 28.62 7.89
CA SER A 313 -32.91 29.57 8.43
C SER A 313 -31.81 28.88 9.25
N ARG A 314 -31.38 27.68 8.84
CA ARG A 314 -30.20 27.00 9.39
C ARG A 314 -29.07 27.05 8.39
N ARG A 315 -27.98 27.73 8.78
CA ARG A 315 -26.71 27.72 8.04
C ARG A 315 -26.21 26.28 7.93
N GLN A 316 -26.10 25.77 6.71
CA GLN A 316 -25.41 24.52 6.42
C GLN A 316 -23.95 24.67 6.87
N LEU A 317 -23.44 23.70 7.63
CA LEU A 317 -22.06 23.70 8.10
C LEU A 317 -21.11 23.57 6.90
N SER A 318 -20.00 24.32 6.91
CA SER A 318 -18.90 24.10 5.97
C SER A 318 -18.22 22.76 6.22
N VAL A 319 -17.52 22.23 5.23
CA VAL A 319 -16.77 20.96 5.32
C VAL A 319 -15.81 20.96 6.51
N MET A 320 -15.12 22.07 6.76
CA MET A 320 -14.22 22.22 7.91
C MET A 320 -14.97 22.16 9.25
N GLU A 321 -16.12 22.85 9.37
CA GLU A 321 -16.94 22.79 10.59
C GLU A 321 -17.45 21.36 10.84
N LYS A 322 -17.98 20.69 9.82
CA LYS A 322 -18.42 19.28 9.88
C LYS A 322 -17.31 18.36 10.41
N VAL A 323 -16.08 18.51 9.88
CA VAL A 323 -14.92 17.73 10.29
C VAL A 323 -14.48 18.03 11.74
N GLN A 324 -14.62 19.29 12.19
CA GLN A 324 -14.22 19.72 13.53
C GLN A 324 -15.30 19.51 14.62
N THR A 325 -16.57 19.26 14.26
CA THR A 325 -17.68 19.13 15.23
C THR A 325 -18.33 17.75 15.31
N ARG A 326 -17.92 16.78 14.46
CA ARG A 326 -18.25 15.36 14.66
C ARG A 326 -17.57 14.77 15.89
N SER A 327 -18.14 13.70 16.44
CA SER A 327 -17.42 12.85 17.41
C SER A 327 -16.57 11.80 16.67
N LEU A 328 -15.78 11.04 17.41
CA LEU A 328 -15.07 9.85 16.93
C LEU A 328 -15.46 8.63 17.80
N PRO A 329 -15.51 7.41 17.25
CA PRO A 329 -15.18 7.01 15.87
C PRO A 329 -16.17 7.52 14.82
N SER A 330 -15.70 7.78 13.61
CA SER A 330 -16.48 8.35 12.50
C SER A 330 -16.62 7.32 11.37
N ILE A 331 -17.86 6.90 11.09
CA ILE A 331 -18.17 5.71 10.28
C ILE A 331 -18.70 6.09 8.89
N THR A 332 -18.40 5.25 7.88
CA THR A 332 -18.70 5.46 6.45
C THR A 332 -19.80 4.54 5.95
N ALA A 333 -20.76 5.07 5.19
CA ALA A 333 -21.67 4.29 4.34
C ALA A 333 -21.22 4.34 2.87
N PRO A 334 -21.06 3.18 2.18
CA PRO A 334 -20.87 3.13 0.73
C PRO A 334 -22.19 2.79 0.00
N TRP A 335 -22.55 3.58 -1.02
CA TRP A 335 -23.71 3.49 -1.93
C TRP A 335 -25.10 3.47 -1.29
N ALA A 336 -25.39 2.47 -0.46
CA ALA A 336 -26.58 2.38 0.38
C ALA A 336 -26.13 2.01 1.80
N GLY A 337 -26.37 2.91 2.77
CA GLY A 337 -25.90 2.78 4.16
C GLY A 337 -26.60 1.70 4.98
N TRP A 338 -26.53 0.45 4.51
CA TRP A 338 -27.21 -0.72 5.03
C TRP A 338 -26.32 -1.53 5.97
N PHE A 339 -26.86 -1.81 7.16
CA PHE A 339 -26.25 -2.71 8.13
C PHE A 339 -27.26 -3.67 8.74
N VAL A 340 -26.85 -4.91 8.95
CA VAL A 340 -27.77 -6.06 9.05
C VAL A 340 -28.35 -6.28 10.45
N ASN A 341 -28.23 -5.32 11.38
CA ASN A 341 -28.56 -5.54 12.79
C ASN A 341 -29.30 -4.41 13.55
N LYS A 342 -29.65 -3.27 12.93
CA LYS A 342 -30.61 -2.29 13.50
C LYS A 342 -31.84 -2.07 12.59
N HIS A 343 -32.45 -3.16 12.10
CA HIS A 343 -33.60 -3.17 11.16
C HIS A 343 -34.85 -2.35 11.58
N HIS A 344 -34.92 -1.85 12.82
CA HIS A 344 -36.02 -1.01 13.30
C HIS A 344 -35.91 0.46 12.84
N LEU A 345 -34.73 0.88 12.37
CA LEU A 345 -34.48 2.21 11.83
C LEU A 345 -35.02 2.33 10.38
N SER A 346 -35.48 3.52 10.00
CA SER A 346 -35.74 3.80 8.58
C SER A 346 -34.43 3.91 7.79
N TYR A 347 -34.51 3.84 6.45
CA TYR A 347 -33.35 4.01 5.58
C TYR A 347 -32.61 5.34 5.81
N ALA A 348 -33.34 6.42 6.09
CA ALA A 348 -32.75 7.74 6.36
C ALA A 348 -32.00 7.75 7.71
N GLU A 349 -32.52 7.08 8.73
CA GLU A 349 -31.87 6.98 10.05
C GLU A 349 -30.67 6.02 10.03
N MET A 350 -30.75 4.90 9.32
CA MET A 350 -29.57 4.03 9.06
C MET A 350 -28.48 4.81 8.31
N THR A 351 -28.85 5.47 7.22
CA THR A 351 -27.90 6.27 6.42
C THR A 351 -27.27 7.38 7.27
N ALA A 352 -28.07 8.18 7.98
CA ALA A 352 -27.60 9.27 8.84
C ALA A 352 -26.93 8.82 10.16
N SER A 353 -26.89 7.52 10.47
CA SER A 353 -26.03 6.99 11.54
C SER A 353 -24.53 7.09 11.18
N HIS A 354 -24.21 7.32 9.90
CA HIS A 354 -22.86 7.50 9.39
C HIS A 354 -22.50 8.99 9.27
N ASP A 355 -21.22 9.32 9.42
CA ASP A 355 -20.71 10.69 9.26
C ASP A 355 -20.17 10.97 7.84
N MET A 356 -20.01 9.94 7.02
CA MET A 356 -19.75 10.07 5.59
C MET A 356 -20.62 9.09 4.80
N PHE A 357 -21.26 9.58 3.73
CA PHE A 357 -22.02 8.77 2.80
C PHE A 357 -21.52 8.98 1.38
N TRP A 358 -21.04 7.89 0.78
CA TRP A 358 -20.47 7.83 -0.56
C TRP A 358 -21.53 7.36 -1.56
N SER A 359 -21.69 8.14 -2.62
CA SER A 359 -22.59 8.00 -3.76
C SER A 359 -24.11 8.09 -3.51
N PRO A 360 -24.63 9.06 -2.73
CA PRO A 360 -26.03 9.44 -2.83
C PRO A 360 -26.27 10.18 -4.16
N GLU A 361 -26.79 9.50 -5.18
CA GLU A 361 -27.13 10.11 -6.48
C GLU A 361 -28.28 11.13 -6.39
N PHE A 362 -29.09 11.07 -5.33
CA PHE A 362 -30.28 11.91 -5.10
C PHE A 362 -31.31 11.92 -6.25
N GLY A 363 -31.29 10.91 -7.13
CA GLY A 363 -32.15 10.84 -8.31
C GLY A 363 -31.75 11.77 -9.46
N LEU A 364 -30.55 12.36 -9.38
CA LEU A 364 -29.92 13.06 -10.50
C LEU A 364 -29.02 12.10 -11.28
N ARG A 365 -28.84 12.36 -12.57
CA ARG A 365 -27.90 11.65 -13.44
C ARG A 365 -27.13 12.63 -14.30
N PHE A 366 -25.97 12.20 -14.78
CA PHE A 366 -25.25 12.94 -15.82
C PHE A 366 -25.98 12.91 -17.16
N GLN A 367 -25.79 13.98 -17.94
CA GLN A 367 -26.16 14.07 -19.34
C GLN A 367 -25.17 15.00 -20.06
N ARG A 368 -24.75 14.60 -21.27
CA ARG A 368 -24.00 15.47 -22.18
C ARG A 368 -24.91 16.06 -23.27
N THR A 369 -24.76 17.36 -23.55
CA THR A 369 -25.49 18.08 -24.61
C THR A 369 -24.54 19.08 -25.28
N ASP A 370 -24.50 19.10 -26.61
CA ASP A 370 -23.67 20.00 -27.45
C ASP A 370 -22.16 20.09 -27.11
N GLY A 371 -21.66 19.17 -26.28
CA GLY A 371 -20.28 19.08 -25.82
C GLY A 371 -20.14 19.15 -24.31
N GLU A 372 -21.03 19.89 -23.64
CA GLU A 372 -21.02 20.20 -22.20
C GLU A 372 -21.61 19.05 -21.36
N VAL A 373 -21.06 18.84 -20.16
CA VAL A 373 -21.53 17.86 -19.18
C VAL A 373 -22.40 18.55 -18.12
N SER A 374 -23.54 17.96 -17.79
CA SER A 374 -24.52 18.53 -16.85
C SER A 374 -25.18 17.45 -15.99
N LEU A 375 -25.84 17.86 -14.89
CA LEU A 375 -26.70 17.02 -14.07
C LEU A 375 -28.18 17.29 -14.36
N VAL A 376 -28.99 16.23 -14.53
CA VAL A 376 -30.42 16.30 -14.84
C VAL A 376 -31.24 15.36 -13.95
N GLY A 377 -32.43 15.82 -13.55
CA GLY A 377 -33.36 15.10 -12.67
C GLY A 377 -34.30 16.07 -11.93
N ASP A 378 -35.01 15.59 -10.91
CA ASP A 378 -35.81 16.47 -10.03
C ASP A 378 -34.91 17.10 -8.96
N TRP A 379 -34.37 18.26 -9.30
CA TRP A 379 -33.55 19.09 -8.40
C TRP A 379 -34.22 19.44 -7.06
N ARG A 380 -35.56 19.51 -7.00
CA ARG A 380 -36.29 19.84 -5.78
C ARG A 380 -36.39 18.62 -4.86
N GLU A 381 -36.65 17.45 -5.43
CA GLU A 381 -36.61 16.18 -4.70
C GLU A 381 -35.18 15.87 -4.24
N ALA A 382 -34.17 16.07 -5.10
CA ALA A 382 -32.77 15.86 -4.76
C ALA A 382 -32.34 16.71 -3.54
N ARG A 383 -32.65 18.01 -3.55
CA ARG A 383 -32.39 18.90 -2.41
C ARG A 383 -33.17 18.47 -1.16
N ARG A 384 -34.43 18.03 -1.30
CA ARG A 384 -35.25 17.52 -0.19
C ARG A 384 -34.64 16.26 0.45
N GLN A 385 -34.04 15.38 -0.34
CA GLN A 385 -33.36 14.17 0.16
C GLN A 385 -32.05 14.52 0.88
N GLN A 386 -31.22 15.41 0.31
CA GLN A 386 -30.02 15.93 0.97
C GLN A 386 -30.36 16.60 2.30
N GLU A 387 -31.38 17.45 2.33
CA GLU A 387 -31.82 18.13 3.55
C GLU A 387 -32.42 17.17 4.58
N ALA A 388 -33.07 16.07 4.16
CA ALA A 388 -33.55 15.06 5.10
C ALA A 388 -32.40 14.36 5.84
N LEU A 389 -31.30 14.04 5.15
CA LEU A 389 -30.09 13.47 5.77
C LEU A 389 -29.40 14.50 6.69
N LEU A 390 -29.16 15.72 6.21
CA LEU A 390 -28.50 16.78 6.98
C LEU A 390 -29.33 17.30 8.17
N ASN A 391 -30.65 17.04 8.20
CA ASN A 391 -31.49 17.27 9.37
C ASN A 391 -31.31 16.19 10.47
N LEU A 392 -30.87 14.99 10.10
CA LEU A 392 -30.60 13.89 11.03
C LEU A 392 -29.15 13.94 11.52
N ASN A 393 -28.17 14.06 10.60
CA ASN A 393 -26.76 14.30 10.93
C ASN A 393 -26.23 15.57 10.22
N PRO A 394 -26.17 16.72 10.91
CA PRO A 394 -25.62 17.96 10.35
C PRO A 394 -24.12 17.92 10.02
N ASN A 395 -23.37 17.01 10.63
CA ASN A 395 -21.93 16.82 10.40
C ASN A 395 -21.64 15.92 9.18
N MET A 396 -22.67 15.31 8.59
CA MET A 396 -22.52 14.31 7.53
C MET A 396 -21.84 14.89 6.28
N ILE A 397 -20.77 14.24 5.82
CA ILE A 397 -20.13 14.51 4.54
C ILE A 397 -20.75 13.65 3.44
N LEU A 398 -21.18 14.30 2.37
CA LEU A 398 -21.82 13.68 1.21
C LEU A 398 -20.85 13.74 0.03
N LEU A 399 -20.45 12.59 -0.53
CA LEU A 399 -19.52 12.51 -1.67
C LEU A 399 -20.18 11.78 -2.83
N LEU A 400 -20.06 12.29 -4.06
CA LEU A 400 -20.45 11.50 -5.24
C LEU A 400 -19.26 10.71 -5.79
N GLU A 401 -19.48 9.48 -6.25
CA GLU A 401 -18.46 8.72 -6.97
C GLU A 401 -18.24 9.31 -8.37
N VAL A 402 -16.99 9.43 -8.78
CA VAL A 402 -16.63 9.51 -10.20
C VAL A 402 -15.85 8.23 -10.52
N ASP A 403 -16.47 7.39 -11.35
CA ASP A 403 -16.02 6.02 -11.58
C ASP A 403 -14.85 5.97 -12.58
N MET A 404 -13.65 5.66 -12.08
CA MET A 404 -12.44 5.55 -12.90
C MET A 404 -12.14 4.11 -13.34
N ARG A 405 -13.01 3.13 -13.01
CA ARG A 405 -12.80 1.71 -13.31
C ARG A 405 -12.76 1.42 -14.80
N GLY A 406 -13.54 2.15 -15.60
CA GLY A 406 -13.83 1.78 -16.99
C GLY A 406 -14.50 0.40 -17.12
N THR A 407 -15.15 -0.10 -16.07
CA THR A 407 -15.64 -1.49 -15.94
C THR A 407 -16.53 -1.94 -17.07
N ASP A 408 -17.37 -1.05 -17.58
CA ASP A 408 -18.36 -1.36 -18.59
C ASP A 408 -18.55 -0.18 -19.56
N PRO A 409 -18.31 -0.36 -20.88
CA PRO A 409 -18.71 0.63 -21.87
C PRO A 409 -20.24 0.85 -21.90
N GLU A 410 -21.01 -0.11 -21.42
CA GLU A 410 -22.47 -0.04 -21.30
C GLU A 410 -22.95 0.57 -19.96
N SER A 411 -22.02 1.02 -19.10
CA SER A 411 -22.30 1.68 -17.81
C SER A 411 -23.24 2.89 -17.99
N PRO A 412 -24.32 3.03 -17.20
CA PRO A 412 -25.23 4.18 -17.28
C PRO A 412 -24.53 5.54 -17.15
N PHE A 413 -23.44 5.59 -16.38
CA PHE A 413 -22.63 6.79 -16.13
C PHE A 413 -21.89 7.26 -17.39
N LEU A 414 -21.34 6.32 -18.17
CA LEU A 414 -20.58 6.62 -19.39
C LEU A 414 -21.49 6.72 -20.63
N LYS A 415 -22.51 5.85 -20.75
CA LYS A 415 -23.54 5.89 -21.81
C LYS A 415 -24.23 7.23 -21.93
N ALA A 416 -24.49 7.90 -20.80
CA ALA A 416 -25.16 9.20 -20.78
C ALA A 416 -24.27 10.35 -21.29
N LEU A 417 -23.00 10.08 -21.57
CA LEU A 417 -21.99 11.06 -21.97
C LEU A 417 -21.39 10.76 -23.36
N TYR A 418 -21.10 9.50 -23.68
CA TYR A 418 -20.41 9.08 -24.92
C TYR A 418 -20.94 7.75 -25.46
N SER A 419 -20.69 7.50 -26.74
CA SER A 419 -20.68 6.13 -27.26
C SER A 419 -19.45 5.38 -26.73
N SER A 420 -19.57 4.06 -26.65
CA SER A 420 -18.52 3.17 -26.17
C SER A 420 -17.26 3.18 -27.04
N ASP A 421 -17.38 3.41 -28.35
CA ASP A 421 -16.27 3.49 -29.29
C ASP A 421 -15.62 4.88 -29.34
N ASP A 422 -16.40 5.96 -29.14
CA ASP A 422 -15.90 7.35 -29.19
C ASP A 422 -15.20 7.80 -27.89
N PHE A 423 -15.45 7.12 -26.76
CA PHE A 423 -14.79 7.47 -25.50
C PHE A 423 -13.27 7.19 -25.58
N PRO A 424 -12.40 8.05 -25.01
CA PRO A 424 -10.94 7.87 -25.11
C PRO A 424 -10.43 6.73 -24.22
N TRP A 425 -10.53 5.51 -24.71
CA TRP A 425 -9.88 4.35 -24.12
C TRP A 425 -8.44 4.21 -24.63
N VAL A 426 -7.58 3.58 -23.82
CA VAL A 426 -6.28 3.08 -24.28
C VAL A 426 -6.52 2.02 -25.36
N ARG A 427 -5.82 2.16 -26.48
CA ARG A 427 -5.90 1.26 -27.64
C ARG A 427 -4.52 0.69 -27.95
N ASP A 428 -4.47 -0.55 -28.42
CA ASP A 428 -3.24 -1.23 -28.83
C ASP A 428 -2.76 -0.75 -30.21
N ALA A 429 -1.61 -1.28 -30.67
CA ALA A 429 -1.02 -0.93 -31.97
C ALA A 429 -1.89 -1.34 -33.19
N SER A 430 -2.98 -2.09 -32.99
CA SER A 430 -4.01 -2.39 -34.01
C SER A 430 -5.24 -1.48 -33.93
N GLY A 431 -5.26 -0.54 -32.98
CA GLY A 431 -6.39 0.37 -32.71
C GLY A 431 -7.49 -0.23 -31.83
N LYS A 432 -7.32 -1.45 -31.32
CA LYS A 432 -8.31 -2.15 -30.50
C LYS A 432 -8.23 -1.69 -29.05
N ILE A 433 -9.38 -1.48 -28.41
CA ILE A 433 -9.48 -1.08 -27.00
C ILE A 433 -8.80 -2.14 -26.10
N ILE A 434 -7.99 -1.67 -25.16
CA ILE A 434 -7.26 -2.50 -24.19
C ILE A 434 -8.11 -2.76 -22.95
N LEU A 435 -8.19 -4.04 -22.60
CA LEU A 435 -8.76 -4.52 -21.35
C LEU A 435 -7.66 -4.55 -20.29
N GLY A 436 -7.97 -4.04 -19.10
CA GLY A 436 -7.11 -4.12 -17.94
C GLY A 436 -7.01 -5.51 -17.33
N ALA A 437 -6.35 -5.58 -16.18
CA ALA A 437 -6.27 -6.79 -15.37
C ALA A 437 -7.69 -7.21 -14.97
N PRO A 438 -8.05 -8.50 -15.10
CA PRO A 438 -9.33 -8.97 -14.61
C PRO A 438 -9.34 -8.89 -13.08
N ALA A 439 -10.27 -8.11 -12.53
CA ALA A 439 -10.81 -8.42 -11.22
C ALA A 439 -11.53 -9.77 -11.31
N GLU A 440 -11.69 -10.50 -10.21
CA GLU A 440 -12.11 -11.91 -10.27
C GLU A 440 -13.50 -12.18 -10.89
N GLN A 441 -14.34 -11.15 -11.07
CA GLN A 441 -15.57 -11.19 -11.88
C GLN A 441 -15.61 -10.23 -13.08
N TYR A 442 -14.71 -9.24 -13.18
CA TYR A 442 -14.88 -8.09 -14.09
C TYR A 442 -13.64 -7.78 -14.93
N ARG A 443 -13.86 -7.45 -16.21
CA ARG A 443 -12.83 -6.99 -17.14
C ARG A 443 -12.97 -5.49 -17.39
N ASN A 444 -12.08 -4.72 -16.80
CA ASN A 444 -12.09 -3.26 -16.92
C ASN A 444 -11.55 -2.80 -18.29
N LEU A 445 -12.08 -1.71 -18.84
CA LEU A 445 -11.44 -0.93 -19.91
C LEU A 445 -10.49 0.11 -19.31
N LEU A 446 -9.46 0.51 -20.05
CA LEU A 446 -8.47 1.49 -19.57
C LEU A 446 -8.77 2.88 -20.14
N ILE A 447 -9.04 3.85 -19.27
CA ILE A 447 -9.23 5.26 -19.64
C ILE A 447 -7.89 5.85 -20.09
N ASP A 448 -7.88 6.58 -21.20
CA ASP A 448 -6.72 7.37 -21.63
C ASP A 448 -6.70 8.73 -20.95
N PHE A 449 -6.14 8.78 -19.74
CA PHE A 449 -5.91 10.02 -19.00
C PHE A 449 -5.07 11.05 -19.76
N THR A 450 -4.26 10.64 -20.74
CA THR A 450 -3.46 11.57 -21.57
C THR A 450 -4.26 12.22 -22.69
N HIS A 451 -5.49 11.76 -22.96
CA HIS A 451 -6.34 12.31 -24.01
C HIS A 451 -7.15 13.52 -23.51
N PRO A 452 -7.11 14.69 -24.18
CA PRO A 452 -7.80 15.91 -23.72
C PRO A 452 -9.28 15.68 -23.41
N ILE A 453 -10.01 15.03 -24.32
CA ILE A 453 -11.45 14.72 -24.11
C ILE A 453 -11.69 13.94 -22.80
N ALA A 454 -10.82 13.00 -22.40
CA ALA A 454 -11.01 12.29 -21.14
C ALA A 454 -10.79 13.21 -19.93
N GLN A 455 -9.78 14.07 -19.99
CA GLN A 455 -9.51 15.08 -18.96
C GLN A 455 -10.67 16.06 -18.84
N ASP A 456 -11.22 16.53 -19.97
CA ASP A 456 -12.36 17.44 -20.03
C ASP A 456 -13.59 16.82 -19.36
N ILE A 457 -13.97 15.58 -19.72
CA ILE A 457 -15.08 14.85 -19.07
C ILE A 457 -14.91 14.81 -17.55
N ILE A 458 -13.74 14.38 -17.08
CA ILE A 458 -13.49 14.17 -15.65
C ILE A 458 -13.54 15.51 -14.89
N VAL A 459 -13.02 16.58 -15.49
CA VAL A 459 -13.05 17.94 -14.94
C VAL A 459 -14.49 18.48 -14.91
N ASP A 460 -15.20 18.41 -16.04
CA ASP A 460 -16.56 18.96 -16.20
C ASP A 460 -17.57 18.21 -15.31
N GLN A 461 -17.42 16.89 -15.14
CA GLN A 461 -18.19 16.11 -14.18
C GLN A 461 -18.01 16.64 -12.75
N VAL A 462 -16.77 16.85 -12.31
CA VAL A 462 -16.50 17.36 -10.95
C VAL A 462 -16.97 18.81 -10.77
N ILE A 463 -16.88 19.65 -11.80
CA ILE A 463 -17.46 21.00 -11.79
C ILE A 463 -18.99 20.92 -11.60
N ALA A 464 -19.70 20.11 -12.41
CA ALA A 464 -21.15 19.96 -12.29
C ALA A 464 -21.59 19.44 -10.91
N ILE A 465 -20.81 18.56 -10.28
CA ILE A 465 -21.04 18.11 -8.89
C ILE A 465 -20.81 19.27 -7.90
N ALA A 466 -19.72 20.02 -8.04
CA ALA A 466 -19.37 21.12 -7.13
C ALA A 466 -20.33 22.32 -7.21
N GLU A 467 -20.83 22.63 -8.40
CA GLU A 467 -21.81 23.71 -8.61
C GLU A 467 -23.22 23.34 -8.10
N SER A 468 -23.56 22.05 -8.04
CA SER A 468 -24.87 21.57 -7.56
C SER A 468 -25.21 21.97 -6.12
N GLY A 469 -24.19 22.10 -5.25
CA GLY A 469 -24.37 22.27 -3.80
C GLY A 469 -25.01 21.07 -3.06
N LEU A 470 -25.14 19.92 -3.72
CA LEU A 470 -25.71 18.70 -3.13
C LEU A 470 -24.68 17.80 -2.42
N TRP A 471 -23.40 17.89 -2.82
CA TRP A 471 -22.29 17.13 -2.25
C TRP A 471 -21.21 18.06 -1.69
N ASP A 472 -20.54 17.60 -0.64
CA ASP A 472 -19.37 18.24 -0.01
C ASP A 472 -18.07 17.93 -0.77
N GLY A 473 -18.10 16.97 -1.70
CA GLY A 473 -16.93 16.56 -2.48
C GLY A 473 -17.19 15.43 -3.48
N ILE A 474 -16.09 14.92 -4.05
CA ILE A 474 -16.07 13.73 -4.90
C ILE A 474 -15.08 12.68 -4.41
N LEU A 475 -15.32 11.45 -4.86
CA LEU A 475 -14.49 10.29 -4.62
C LEU A 475 -14.14 9.63 -5.97
N PHE A 476 -12.86 9.71 -6.35
CA PHE A 476 -12.31 9.01 -7.50
C PHE A 476 -12.00 7.56 -7.14
N ASN A 477 -12.93 6.67 -7.47
CA ASN A 477 -12.78 5.25 -7.20
C ASN A 477 -11.84 4.61 -8.24
N HIS A 478 -10.91 3.75 -7.81
CA HIS A 478 -9.84 3.17 -8.66
C HIS A 478 -8.88 4.20 -9.31
N TRP A 479 -8.59 5.30 -8.62
CA TRP A 479 -7.41 6.13 -8.89
C TRP A 479 -6.13 5.43 -8.41
N ASP A 480 -5.58 4.55 -9.24
CA ASP A 480 -4.32 3.82 -9.01
C ASP A 480 -3.14 4.45 -9.78
N GLU A 481 -2.34 5.27 -9.09
CA GLU A 481 -1.08 5.87 -9.57
C GLU A 481 0.10 4.88 -9.68
N LYS A 482 -0.08 3.58 -9.36
CA LYS A 482 0.98 2.55 -9.34
C LYS A 482 0.70 1.37 -10.27
N GLY A 483 -0.45 1.39 -10.93
CA GLY A 483 -1.08 0.23 -11.56
C GLY A 483 -0.17 -0.55 -12.49
N VAL A 484 -0.12 -1.87 -12.27
CA VAL A 484 0.46 -2.85 -13.21
C VAL A 484 -0.21 -2.73 -14.59
N VAL A 485 -1.46 -2.31 -14.60
CA VAL A 485 -2.40 -2.37 -15.73
C VAL A 485 -1.99 -1.52 -16.95
N LEU A 486 -1.15 -0.51 -16.74
CA LEU A 486 -0.77 0.48 -17.75
C LEU A 486 0.68 0.30 -18.22
N LYS A 487 1.45 -0.54 -17.52
CA LYS A 487 2.85 -0.86 -17.80
C LYS A 487 2.96 -1.66 -19.10
N GLY A 488 3.48 -1.01 -20.13
CA GLY A 488 3.60 -1.57 -21.49
C GLY A 488 2.61 -0.97 -22.50
N TYR A 489 1.66 -0.13 -22.06
CA TYR A 489 0.69 0.55 -22.94
C TYR A 489 0.80 2.07 -22.90
N ARG A 490 1.26 2.66 -21.79
CA ARG A 490 1.56 4.10 -21.64
C ARG A 490 2.94 4.31 -21.03
N SER A 491 3.47 5.53 -21.20
CA SER A 491 4.51 6.00 -20.29
C SER A 491 3.87 6.28 -18.93
N TYR A 492 4.38 5.61 -17.89
CA TYR A 492 3.98 5.83 -16.50
C TYR A 492 4.06 7.32 -16.12
N GLU A 493 5.14 8.00 -16.51
CA GLU A 493 5.34 9.43 -16.26
C GLU A 493 4.30 10.30 -16.98
N ALA A 494 4.01 10.02 -18.25
CA ALA A 494 3.02 10.81 -19.01
C ALA A 494 1.61 10.68 -18.42
N GLU A 495 1.24 9.51 -17.93
CA GLU A 495 -0.05 9.30 -17.27
C GLU A 495 -0.09 9.91 -15.88
N GLN A 496 0.98 9.78 -15.08
CA GLN A 496 1.08 10.44 -13.77
C GLN A 496 0.96 11.95 -13.88
N ASN A 497 1.63 12.56 -14.86
CA ASN A 497 1.54 14.00 -15.13
C ASN A 497 0.14 14.40 -15.62
N ALA A 498 -0.54 13.55 -16.38
CA ALA A 498 -1.90 13.80 -16.83
C ALA A 498 -2.96 13.67 -15.71
N ARG A 499 -2.77 12.70 -14.80
CA ARG A 499 -3.55 12.54 -13.56
C ARG A 499 -3.37 13.74 -12.63
N GLU A 500 -2.13 14.22 -12.46
CA GLU A 500 -1.86 15.46 -11.74
C GLU A 500 -2.52 16.67 -12.41
N PHE A 501 -2.41 16.80 -13.74
CA PHE A 501 -3.02 17.89 -14.51
C PHE A 501 -4.56 17.92 -14.40
N ILE A 502 -5.22 16.76 -14.35
CA ILE A 502 -6.66 16.67 -14.03
C ILE A 502 -6.95 17.24 -12.64
N LEU A 503 -6.19 16.83 -11.62
CA LEU A 503 -6.36 17.33 -10.24
C LEU A 503 -6.08 18.83 -10.13
N GLN A 504 -5.06 19.34 -10.83
CA GLN A 504 -4.78 20.77 -10.95
C GLN A 504 -5.94 21.53 -11.62
N ARG A 505 -6.44 21.04 -12.76
CA ARG A 505 -7.58 21.65 -13.48
C ARG A 505 -8.83 21.72 -12.60
N ILE A 506 -9.17 20.61 -11.93
CA ILE A 506 -10.28 20.56 -10.98
C ILE A 506 -10.08 21.63 -9.89
N ARG A 507 -8.91 21.66 -9.24
CA ARG A 507 -8.63 22.60 -8.14
C ARG A 507 -8.61 24.07 -8.55
N ASN A 508 -8.34 24.38 -9.81
CA ASN A 508 -8.43 25.73 -10.35
C ASN A 508 -9.87 26.14 -10.73
N ALA A 509 -10.80 25.19 -10.81
CA ALA A 509 -12.20 25.42 -11.19
C ALA A 509 -13.20 25.37 -10.03
N ILE A 510 -12.92 24.60 -8.97
CA ILE A 510 -13.81 24.42 -7.82
C ILE A 510 -13.40 25.26 -6.59
N LYS A 511 -14.25 25.27 -5.57
CA LYS A 511 -13.97 25.94 -4.29
C LYS A 511 -12.88 25.24 -3.48
N ASP A 512 -12.13 26.01 -2.70
CA ASP A 512 -11.06 25.55 -1.81
C ASP A 512 -11.50 24.55 -0.73
N ASP A 513 -12.79 24.49 -0.38
CA ASP A 513 -13.35 23.66 0.70
C ASP A 513 -14.01 22.34 0.22
N PHE A 514 -14.16 22.15 -1.10
CA PHE A 514 -14.74 20.93 -1.67
C PHE A 514 -13.76 19.75 -1.59
N LEU A 515 -14.21 18.58 -1.12
CA LEU A 515 -13.33 17.42 -0.92
C LEU A 515 -13.00 16.71 -2.24
N ILE A 516 -11.75 16.26 -2.37
CA ILE A 516 -11.35 15.24 -3.35
C ILE A 516 -10.72 14.08 -2.59
N ILE A 517 -11.31 12.90 -2.70
CA ILE A 517 -10.76 11.63 -2.18
C ILE A 517 -10.38 10.73 -3.35
N VAL A 518 -9.23 10.03 -3.27
CA VAL A 518 -8.74 9.12 -4.32
C VAL A 518 -8.50 7.71 -3.77
N GLY A 519 -9.04 6.68 -4.43
CA GLY A 519 -8.95 5.29 -3.97
C GLY A 519 -8.04 4.41 -4.81
N GLY A 520 -7.20 3.60 -4.16
CA GLY A 520 -6.38 2.56 -4.80
C GLY A 520 -4.87 2.81 -4.84
N SER A 521 -4.42 4.07 -4.72
CA SER A 521 -2.99 4.41 -4.83
C SER A 521 -2.14 4.16 -3.58
N GLY A 522 -2.71 4.20 -2.36
CA GLY A 522 -1.91 4.43 -1.15
C GLY A 522 -1.14 5.75 -1.23
N LYS A 523 0.18 5.74 -1.00
CA LYS A 523 1.04 6.95 -1.17
C LYS A 523 1.08 7.39 -2.64
N LEU A 524 0.54 8.55 -2.96
CA LEU A 524 0.62 9.20 -4.28
C LEU A 524 2.03 9.77 -4.51
N ARG A 525 2.40 10.03 -5.78
CA ARG A 525 3.67 10.74 -6.07
C ARG A 525 3.47 12.24 -6.27
N PHE A 526 2.45 12.64 -7.02
CA PHE A 526 2.24 14.04 -7.42
C PHE A 526 0.85 14.58 -7.06
N GLY A 527 -0.19 13.74 -7.04
CA GLY A 527 -1.56 14.18 -6.72
C GLY A 527 -1.78 14.68 -5.28
N ALA A 528 -0.83 14.46 -4.36
CA ALA A 528 -1.00 14.69 -2.92
C ALA A 528 -1.43 16.13 -2.51
N PRO A 529 -0.86 17.23 -3.06
CA PRO A 529 -1.26 18.59 -2.69
C PRO A 529 -2.70 18.96 -3.09
N TYR A 530 -3.30 18.19 -4.00
CA TYR A 530 -4.60 18.46 -4.60
C TYR A 530 -5.74 17.64 -3.98
N ILE A 531 -5.46 16.72 -3.06
CA ILE A 531 -6.44 15.82 -2.44
C ILE A 531 -6.61 16.04 -0.93
N ASN A 532 -7.78 15.66 -0.41
CA ASN A 532 -8.13 15.72 1.02
C ASN A 532 -8.04 14.36 1.71
N GLY A 533 -8.12 13.25 0.96
CA GLY A 533 -8.09 11.90 1.52
C GLY A 533 -7.62 10.87 0.51
N ILE A 534 -7.02 9.79 1.01
CA ILE A 534 -6.85 8.55 0.26
C ILE A 534 -7.80 7.47 0.79
N ILE A 535 -8.24 6.56 -0.08
CA ILE A 535 -8.87 5.30 0.34
C ILE A 535 -7.81 4.21 0.45
N LEU A 536 -7.81 3.54 1.60
CA LEU A 536 -7.05 2.33 1.86
C LEU A 536 -8.01 1.15 2.04
N TYR A 537 -7.59 -0.01 1.56
CA TYR A 537 -8.32 -1.28 1.66
C TYR A 537 -7.43 -2.32 2.36
N SER A 538 -7.99 -3.16 3.23
CA SER A 538 -7.30 -4.37 3.72
C SER A 538 -7.53 -5.55 2.79
N ASP A 539 -6.49 -6.32 2.47
CA ASP A 539 -6.63 -7.58 1.72
C ASP A 539 -7.46 -8.62 2.51
N HIS A 540 -8.15 -9.51 1.79
CA HIS A 540 -9.44 -10.07 2.18
C HIS A 540 -9.41 -11.15 3.27
N GLN A 541 -8.24 -11.58 3.78
CA GLN A 541 -8.12 -12.90 4.44
C GLN A 541 -7.26 -13.00 5.70
N ASP A 542 -6.37 -12.04 6.03
CA ASP A 542 -5.42 -12.24 7.13
C ASP A 542 -5.04 -10.96 7.91
N PHE A 543 -5.83 -10.63 8.93
CA PHE A 543 -5.51 -9.56 9.89
C PHE A 543 -4.34 -9.91 10.83
N SER A 544 -3.78 -11.12 10.79
CA SER A 544 -2.56 -11.47 11.53
C SER A 544 -1.27 -11.11 10.79
N ASN A 545 -1.39 -10.61 9.56
CA ASN A 545 -0.28 -10.10 8.77
C ASN A 545 0.20 -8.71 9.24
N ASP A 546 1.10 -8.68 10.24
CA ASP A 546 1.78 -7.48 10.75
C ASP A 546 2.40 -6.60 9.64
N GLN A 547 2.85 -7.17 8.51
CA GLN A 547 3.36 -6.38 7.39
C GLN A 547 2.26 -5.52 6.73
N GLN A 548 1.04 -6.04 6.59
CA GLN A 548 -0.08 -5.26 6.03
C GLN A 548 -0.49 -4.14 6.99
N LEU A 549 -0.54 -4.41 8.30
CA LEU A 549 -0.87 -3.40 9.31
C LEU A 549 0.17 -2.27 9.31
N MET A 550 1.47 -2.62 9.25
CA MET A 550 2.55 -1.64 9.05
C MET A 550 2.42 -0.84 7.74
N GLU A 551 1.94 -1.44 6.65
CA GLU A 551 1.72 -0.72 5.39
C GLU A 551 0.54 0.26 5.49
N LEU A 552 -0.57 -0.13 6.10
CA LEU A 552 -1.71 0.75 6.37
C LEU A 552 -1.30 1.95 7.24
N GLU A 553 -0.61 1.72 8.35
CA GLU A 553 -0.05 2.78 9.20
C GLU A 553 0.88 3.72 8.43
N SER A 554 1.81 3.15 7.64
CA SER A 554 2.76 3.94 6.88
C SER A 554 2.10 4.76 5.78
N ASN A 555 0.98 4.29 5.22
CA ASN A 555 0.16 5.00 4.26
C ASN A 555 -0.68 6.11 4.93
N LEU A 556 -1.29 5.85 6.08
CA LEU A 556 -2.04 6.85 6.86
C LEU A 556 -1.13 7.99 7.34
N LEU A 557 0.00 7.68 7.99
CA LEU A 557 0.94 8.71 8.47
C LEU A 557 1.60 9.50 7.32
N TRP A 558 1.78 8.88 6.15
CA TRP A 558 2.18 9.61 4.95
C TRP A 558 1.06 10.56 4.51
N ALA A 559 -0.19 10.11 4.43
CA ALA A 559 -1.31 10.92 3.97
C ALA A 559 -1.53 12.13 4.90
N GLU A 560 -1.52 11.88 6.21
CA GLU A 560 -1.61 12.89 7.28
C GLU A 560 -0.52 13.98 7.23
N LYS A 561 0.62 13.71 6.61
CA LYS A 561 1.70 14.69 6.39
C LYS A 561 1.65 15.38 5.02
N ASN A 562 1.14 14.73 3.97
CA ASN A 562 1.35 15.15 2.58
C ASN A 562 0.09 15.63 1.84
N ILE A 563 -1.12 15.44 2.39
CA ILE A 563 -2.38 15.84 1.75
C ILE A 563 -2.96 17.13 2.35
N ARG A 564 -3.88 17.76 1.63
CA ARG A 564 -4.50 19.05 1.96
C ARG A 564 -5.54 18.94 3.08
N GLU A 565 -5.68 20.00 3.87
CA GLU A 565 -6.76 20.13 4.87
C GLU A 565 -8.12 20.51 4.23
N PRO A 566 -9.26 20.12 4.82
CA PRO A 566 -9.37 19.19 5.94
C PRO A 566 -9.04 17.75 5.50
N LYS A 567 -8.34 17.01 6.36
CA LYS A 567 -7.95 15.62 6.08
C LYS A 567 -9.10 14.64 6.31
N THR A 568 -9.48 13.94 5.25
CA THR A 568 -10.61 13.01 5.20
C THR A 568 -10.19 11.65 4.64
N ASN A 569 -9.09 11.09 5.17
CA ASN A 569 -8.65 9.72 4.86
C ASN A 569 -9.77 8.71 5.12
N TYR A 570 -9.86 7.66 4.30
CA TYR A 570 -10.84 6.58 4.44
C TYR A 570 -10.12 5.23 4.51
N LEU A 571 -10.41 4.43 5.54
CA LEU A 571 -9.99 3.03 5.60
C LEU A 571 -11.21 2.12 5.53
N GLN A 572 -11.27 1.30 4.49
CA GLN A 572 -12.17 0.16 4.41
C GLN A 572 -11.43 -1.10 4.82
N ALA A 573 -11.75 -1.61 6.00
CA ALA A 573 -11.33 -2.93 6.44
C ALA A 573 -12.38 -3.98 6.04
N LYS A 574 -11.93 -5.19 5.74
CA LYS A 574 -12.76 -6.35 5.42
C LYS A 574 -12.65 -7.40 6.52
N GLY A 575 -13.80 -7.93 6.94
CA GLY A 575 -13.85 -9.01 7.92
C GLY A 575 -13.39 -10.36 7.41
N ILE A 576 -13.42 -11.36 8.30
CA ILE A 576 -13.01 -12.73 8.05
C ILE A 576 -14.25 -13.49 7.53
N GLY A 577 -14.34 -13.69 6.21
CA GLY A 577 -15.51 -14.30 5.56
C GLY A 577 -15.80 -15.78 5.90
N SER A 578 -14.87 -16.47 6.57
CA SER A 578 -15.08 -17.82 7.11
C SER A 578 -15.72 -17.84 8.50
N GLU A 579 -15.87 -16.68 9.13
CA GLU A 579 -16.35 -16.47 10.50
C GLU A 579 -17.68 -15.71 10.52
N LEU A 580 -18.48 -15.87 11.58
CA LEU A 580 -19.70 -15.06 11.73
C LEU A 580 -19.33 -13.59 11.99
N PRO A 581 -20.07 -12.58 11.49
CA PRO A 581 -19.73 -11.16 11.68
C PRO A 581 -19.56 -10.75 13.15
N LEU A 582 -20.38 -11.32 14.04
CA LEU A 582 -20.30 -11.08 15.49
C LEU A 582 -19.47 -12.14 16.24
N SER A 583 -18.66 -12.95 15.57
CA SER A 583 -17.76 -13.90 16.25
C SER A 583 -16.66 -13.16 17.03
N PRO A 584 -16.06 -13.77 18.07
CA PRO A 584 -14.97 -13.13 18.81
C PRO A 584 -13.79 -12.72 17.91
N THR A 585 -13.51 -13.51 16.87
CA THR A 585 -12.45 -13.27 15.88
C THR A 585 -12.73 -12.04 15.02
N ASN A 586 -13.96 -11.91 14.48
CA ASN A 586 -14.35 -10.72 13.73
C ASN A 586 -14.48 -9.47 14.62
N GLN A 587 -14.97 -9.60 15.86
CA GLN A 587 -14.95 -8.50 16.82
C GLN A 587 -13.53 -8.04 17.16
N GLN A 588 -12.57 -8.95 17.30
CA GLN A 588 -11.15 -8.62 17.49
C GLN A 588 -10.58 -7.88 16.27
N ALA A 589 -10.79 -8.41 15.05
CA ALA A 589 -10.30 -7.76 13.84
C ALA A 589 -10.95 -6.38 13.62
N MET A 590 -12.25 -6.22 13.90
CA MET A 590 -12.95 -4.93 13.89
C MET A 590 -12.29 -3.93 14.86
N ARG A 591 -12.03 -4.31 16.12
CA ARG A 591 -11.32 -3.45 17.08
C ARG A 591 -9.91 -3.11 16.61
N CYS A 592 -9.17 -4.11 16.15
CA CYS A 592 -7.81 -3.98 15.62
C CYS A 592 -7.75 -2.89 14.53
N PHE A 593 -8.57 -2.99 13.48
CA PHE A 593 -8.61 -1.98 12.42
C PHE A 593 -9.19 -0.62 12.85
N THR A 594 -10.25 -0.61 13.68
CA THR A 594 -10.84 0.64 14.19
C THR A 594 -9.82 1.44 15.00
N THR A 595 -9.06 0.77 15.88
CA THR A 595 -8.08 1.42 16.76
C THR A 595 -6.75 1.72 16.07
N LEU A 596 -6.29 0.90 15.11
CA LEU A 596 -5.23 1.26 14.17
C LEU A 596 -5.57 2.59 13.51
N PHE A 597 -6.77 2.69 12.93
CA PHE A 597 -7.19 3.89 12.24
C PHE A 597 -7.24 5.11 13.16
N LEU A 598 -7.92 5.03 14.30
CA LEU A 598 -8.03 6.15 15.26
C LEU A 598 -6.68 6.59 15.86
N THR A 599 -5.72 5.68 16.01
CA THR A 599 -4.36 6.06 16.46
C THR A 599 -3.54 6.71 15.34
N HIS A 600 -3.91 6.56 14.06
CA HIS A 600 -3.12 7.02 12.91
C HIS A 600 -3.84 8.06 12.02
N SER A 601 -5.11 8.36 12.25
CA SER A 601 -6.00 9.15 11.39
C SER A 601 -7.12 9.83 12.20
N ASP A 602 -7.70 10.90 11.67
CA ASP A 602 -8.97 11.50 12.17
C ASP A 602 -10.14 11.34 11.18
N GLY A 603 -9.91 10.63 10.07
CA GLY A 603 -10.86 10.51 8.96
C GLY A 603 -12.03 9.56 9.24
N TYR A 604 -12.37 8.73 8.25
CA TYR A 604 -13.52 7.84 8.28
C TYR A 604 -13.15 6.36 8.16
N PHE A 605 -13.94 5.50 8.78
CA PHE A 605 -13.70 4.05 8.82
C PHE A 605 -14.92 3.24 8.36
N LEU A 606 -14.69 2.01 7.89
CA LEU A 606 -15.70 0.97 7.67
C LEU A 606 -15.09 -0.42 7.90
N TYR A 607 -15.85 -1.36 8.46
CA TYR A 607 -15.50 -2.77 8.57
C TYR A 607 -16.62 -3.64 7.97
N THR A 608 -16.41 -4.25 6.81
CA THR A 608 -17.43 -5.06 6.10
C THR A 608 -17.49 -6.51 6.55
N MET A 609 -18.57 -7.23 6.24
CA MET A 609 -18.84 -8.60 6.71
C MET A 609 -17.85 -9.70 6.27
N GLY A 610 -16.85 -9.39 5.44
CA GLY A 610 -15.80 -10.36 5.08
C GLY A 610 -16.16 -11.38 4.00
N VAL A 611 -17.45 -11.63 3.75
CA VAL A 611 -17.91 -12.57 2.75
C VAL A 611 -17.79 -11.97 1.35
N ASP A 612 -16.97 -12.58 0.48
CA ASP A 612 -17.17 -12.48 -0.97
C ASP A 612 -18.32 -13.42 -1.35
N TRP A 613 -19.37 -12.90 -2.00
CA TRP A 613 -20.63 -13.60 -2.30
C TRP A 613 -20.51 -14.65 -3.44
N LYS A 614 -19.52 -15.55 -3.34
CA LYS A 614 -19.11 -16.47 -4.41
C LYS A 614 -19.54 -17.94 -4.22
N GLU A 615 -20.17 -18.30 -3.10
CA GLU A 615 -20.72 -19.67 -2.88
C GLU A 615 -22.26 -19.71 -2.95
N PRO A 616 -22.87 -20.28 -4.02
CA PRO A 616 -24.32 -20.42 -4.14
C PRO A 616 -24.98 -21.39 -3.13
N HIS A 617 -24.20 -22.12 -2.33
CA HIS A 617 -24.65 -23.34 -1.63
C HIS A 617 -24.83 -23.20 -0.11
N ARG A 618 -24.53 -22.03 0.48
CA ARG A 618 -24.84 -21.71 1.90
C ARG A 618 -26.08 -20.82 2.06
N HIS A 619 -26.82 -20.61 0.98
CA HIS A 619 -27.87 -19.57 0.90
C HIS A 619 -29.14 -19.89 1.71
N ASP A 620 -29.40 -21.16 2.00
CA ASP A 620 -30.68 -21.63 2.57
C ASP A 620 -30.79 -21.46 4.10
N ASP A 621 -29.76 -21.83 4.88
CA ASP A 621 -29.93 -22.01 6.33
C ASP A 621 -29.86 -20.70 7.15
N LEU A 622 -29.15 -19.68 6.68
CA LEU A 622 -29.02 -18.39 7.39
C LEU A 622 -30.17 -17.42 7.09
N TYR A 623 -30.76 -17.47 5.89
CA TYR A 623 -31.73 -16.46 5.43
C TYR A 623 -33.19 -16.91 5.45
N ARG A 624 -33.51 -18.22 5.48
CA ARG A 624 -34.91 -18.73 5.49
C ARG A 624 -35.79 -18.20 6.63
N ASN A 625 -35.19 -17.72 7.72
CA ASN A 625 -35.91 -17.20 8.88
C ASN A 625 -36.13 -15.68 8.87
N PHE A 626 -35.62 -14.94 7.88
CA PHE A 626 -35.86 -13.50 7.74
C PHE A 626 -37.01 -13.21 6.76
N PRO A 627 -38.10 -12.56 7.20
CA PRO A 627 -39.28 -12.32 6.36
C PRO A 627 -39.03 -11.19 5.35
N HIS A 628 -38.49 -11.53 4.18
CA HIS A 628 -38.25 -10.58 3.09
C HIS A 628 -39.54 -9.95 2.53
N LYS A 629 -39.93 -8.79 3.10
CA LYS A 629 -40.91 -7.85 2.53
C LYS A 629 -40.39 -6.42 2.61
N HIS A 630 -39.47 -6.08 1.71
CA HIS A 630 -39.01 -4.70 1.56
C HIS A 630 -39.98 -3.91 0.67
N THR A 631 -40.76 -3.02 1.28
CA THR A 631 -41.48 -1.97 0.55
C THR A 631 -40.50 -0.85 0.19
N TYR A 632 -39.85 -0.98 -0.97
CA TYR A 632 -39.10 0.14 -1.56
C TYR A 632 -40.03 1.32 -1.85
N PRO A 633 -39.62 2.57 -1.56
CA PRO A 633 -40.29 3.76 -2.09
C PRO A 633 -40.40 3.71 -3.62
N ASP A 634 -41.48 4.24 -4.19
CA ASP A 634 -41.80 4.06 -5.62
C ASP A 634 -40.69 4.48 -6.59
N TYR A 635 -39.87 5.48 -6.23
CA TYR A 635 -38.76 5.93 -7.08
C TYR A 635 -37.59 4.93 -7.16
N TRP A 636 -37.37 4.10 -6.13
CA TRP A 636 -36.37 3.02 -6.17
C TRP A 636 -36.85 1.78 -6.94
N LYS A 637 -38.09 1.74 -7.45
CA LYS A 637 -38.60 0.56 -8.19
C LYS A 637 -37.83 0.25 -9.47
N GLN A 638 -37.20 1.25 -10.12
CA GLN A 638 -36.32 0.94 -11.26
C GLN A 638 -35.06 0.17 -10.82
N HIS A 639 -34.47 0.53 -9.67
CA HIS A 639 -33.34 -0.19 -9.08
C HIS A 639 -33.74 -1.57 -8.54
N ALA A 640 -34.97 -1.70 -8.00
CA ALA A 640 -35.56 -2.98 -7.62
C ALA A 640 -35.77 -3.91 -8.85
N ASN A 641 -36.22 -3.36 -9.98
CA ASN A 641 -36.40 -4.13 -11.22
C ASN A 641 -35.06 -4.59 -11.84
N SER A 642 -33.95 -3.86 -11.61
CA SER A 642 -32.60 -4.40 -11.92
C SER A 642 -32.18 -5.54 -10.99
N HIS A 643 -32.58 -5.56 -9.71
CA HIS A 643 -32.32 -6.71 -8.83
C HIS A 643 -33.06 -7.99 -9.28
N ASP A 644 -34.25 -7.87 -9.88
CA ASP A 644 -34.99 -9.00 -10.47
C ASP A 644 -34.37 -9.54 -11.78
N THR A 645 -33.38 -8.85 -12.37
CA THR A 645 -32.84 -9.18 -13.70
C THR A 645 -31.32 -9.39 -13.74
N PHE A 646 -30.56 -8.81 -12.79
CA PHE A 646 -29.12 -9.00 -12.65
C PHE A 646 -28.74 -9.23 -11.17
N PRO A 647 -28.07 -10.36 -10.83
CA PRO A 647 -27.51 -10.55 -9.51
C PRO A 647 -26.26 -9.68 -9.35
N HIS A 648 -26.40 -8.56 -8.66
CA HIS A 648 -25.29 -7.68 -8.27
C HIS A 648 -24.85 -7.95 -6.83
N GLU A 649 -23.56 -7.73 -6.56
CA GLU A 649 -22.86 -8.30 -5.41
C GLU A 649 -23.00 -7.41 -4.15
N HIS A 650 -23.57 -7.95 -3.07
CA HIS A 650 -23.67 -7.26 -1.77
C HIS A 650 -22.37 -7.38 -0.94
N GLY A 651 -21.21 -7.11 -1.55
CA GLY A 651 -19.89 -7.28 -0.93
C GLY A 651 -19.64 -6.41 0.32
N ASP A 652 -20.34 -5.28 0.42
CA ASP A 652 -20.03 -4.20 1.37
C ASP A 652 -21.10 -4.00 2.45
N THR A 653 -22.05 -4.93 2.58
CA THR A 653 -22.90 -5.00 3.77
C THR A 653 -22.05 -5.18 5.02
N HIS A 654 -22.38 -4.44 6.08
CA HIS A 654 -21.66 -4.47 7.34
C HIS A 654 -22.59 -4.73 8.53
N TYR A 655 -22.01 -5.01 9.70
CA TYR A 655 -22.73 -4.96 10.97
C TYR A 655 -22.37 -3.65 11.66
N TRP A 656 -23.35 -3.03 12.32
CA TRP A 656 -23.04 -1.97 13.27
C TRP A 656 -22.53 -2.60 14.56
N TYR A 657 -21.34 -2.23 15.00
CA TYR A 657 -20.78 -2.72 16.27
C TYR A 657 -20.99 -1.67 17.34
N ASP A 658 -21.52 -2.04 18.50
CA ASP A 658 -21.73 -1.16 19.67
C ASP A 658 -20.44 -0.42 20.10
N PHE A 659 -19.27 -0.97 19.74
CA PHE A 659 -17.95 -0.34 19.88
C PHE A 659 -17.86 1.04 19.19
N TRP A 660 -18.57 1.23 18.09
CA TRP A 660 -18.65 2.49 17.33
C TRP A 660 -19.68 3.49 17.88
N ASP A 661 -20.64 3.04 18.72
CA ASP A 661 -21.56 3.95 19.45
C ASP A 661 -20.83 4.70 20.60
N THR A 662 -19.48 4.66 20.64
CA THR A 662 -18.62 5.29 21.64
C THR A 662 -18.31 6.74 21.29
N ASP A 663 -18.63 7.69 22.17
CA ASP A 663 -18.17 9.08 22.05
C ASP A 663 -16.79 9.28 22.69
N LEU A 664 -15.71 9.23 21.88
CA LEU A 664 -14.36 9.67 22.29
C LEU A 664 -14.26 11.20 22.43
N GLY A 665 -15.15 11.94 21.78
CA GLY A 665 -15.02 13.37 21.54
C GLY A 665 -13.88 13.70 20.57
N GLN A 666 -13.11 14.75 20.87
CA GLN A 666 -12.05 15.25 19.99
C GLN A 666 -10.67 14.66 20.33
N PRO A 667 -9.75 14.53 19.36
CA PRO A 667 -8.36 14.14 19.64
C PRO A 667 -7.66 15.20 20.50
N VAL A 668 -6.83 14.74 21.44
CA VAL A 668 -5.94 15.56 22.27
C VAL A 668 -4.49 15.35 21.85
N ASP A 669 -4.11 14.09 21.61
CA ASP A 669 -2.76 13.72 21.17
C ASP A 669 -2.62 13.64 19.65
N GLY A 670 -1.36 13.77 19.20
CA GLY A 670 -0.96 13.52 17.82
C GLY A 670 -1.14 12.05 17.38
N LYS A 671 -0.99 11.82 16.07
CA LYS A 671 -1.14 10.51 15.42
C LYS A 671 0.15 9.68 15.51
N GLY A 672 0.03 8.35 15.45
CA GLY A 672 1.15 7.40 15.37
C GLY A 672 2.02 7.28 16.62
N GLN A 673 1.54 7.71 17.79
CA GLN A 673 2.36 7.77 19.00
C GLN A 673 2.54 6.39 19.66
N PHE A 674 3.79 5.96 19.83
CA PHE A 674 4.12 4.71 20.54
C PHE A 674 3.94 4.87 22.05
N TYR A 675 3.19 3.96 22.68
CA TYR A 675 3.05 3.91 24.12
C TYR A 675 4.40 3.63 24.79
N ARG A 676 4.98 4.66 25.43
CA ARG A 676 6.28 4.60 26.12
C ARG A 676 7.40 4.00 25.25
N GLY A 677 7.45 4.40 23.97
CA GLY A 677 8.46 3.96 23.01
C GLY A 677 8.38 2.49 22.58
N ARG A 678 7.33 1.74 22.97
CA ARG A 678 7.18 0.33 22.59
C ARG A 678 6.73 0.22 21.13
N LYS A 679 7.63 -0.17 20.23
CA LYS A 679 7.31 -0.44 18.81
C LYS A 679 6.13 -1.41 18.69
N GLY A 680 5.16 -1.06 17.85
CA GLY A 680 3.96 -1.86 17.60
C GLY A 680 2.88 -1.76 18.69
N LEU A 681 3.04 -0.90 19.70
CA LEU A 681 1.99 -0.59 20.67
C LEU A 681 1.76 0.92 20.68
N PHE A 682 0.56 1.34 20.31
CA PHE A 682 0.18 2.73 20.12
C PHE A 682 -0.81 3.20 21.17
N ILE A 683 -0.78 4.50 21.47
CA ILE A 683 -1.76 5.20 22.31
C ILE A 683 -2.12 6.53 21.65
N ARG A 684 -3.37 6.98 21.84
CA ARG A 684 -3.76 8.36 21.56
C ARG A 684 -4.85 8.81 22.54
N GLU A 685 -4.64 9.93 23.22
CA GLU A 685 -5.68 10.57 24.04
C GLU A 685 -6.69 11.34 23.19
N PHE A 686 -7.96 11.24 23.58
CA PHE A 686 -9.10 12.01 23.13
C PHE A 686 -9.77 12.66 24.36
N THR A 687 -10.68 13.62 24.18
CA THR A 687 -11.26 14.37 25.31
C THR A 687 -11.90 13.44 26.35
N ASN A 688 -12.59 12.39 25.89
CA ASN A 688 -13.37 11.50 26.76
C ASN A 688 -12.64 10.18 27.10
N GLY A 689 -11.51 9.85 26.45
CA GLY A 689 -10.86 8.55 26.63
C GLY A 689 -9.48 8.43 25.98
N TRP A 690 -9.00 7.19 25.90
CA TRP A 690 -7.78 6.80 25.17
C TRP A 690 -8.10 5.66 24.21
N VAL A 691 -7.49 5.69 23.02
CA VAL A 691 -7.46 4.56 22.11
C VAL A 691 -6.12 3.87 22.22
N ILE A 692 -6.13 2.53 22.30
CA ILE A 692 -4.93 1.70 22.33
C ILE A 692 -5.01 0.69 21.20
N TYR A 693 -3.90 0.52 20.49
CA TYR A 693 -3.75 -0.44 19.40
C TYR A 693 -2.45 -1.24 19.56
N ASN A 694 -2.50 -2.57 19.46
CA ASN A 694 -1.37 -3.45 19.72
C ASN A 694 -1.16 -4.51 18.62
N ARG A 695 0.06 -4.52 18.08
CA ARG A 695 0.65 -5.52 17.16
C ARG A 695 2.14 -5.70 17.48
N SER A 696 2.48 -5.75 18.77
CA SER A 696 3.87 -5.83 19.25
C SER A 696 4.41 -7.26 19.37
N GLY A 697 3.71 -8.25 18.82
CA GLY A 697 4.07 -9.67 18.84
C GLY A 697 3.66 -10.38 20.13
N LYS A 698 2.88 -9.73 21.01
CA LYS A 698 2.37 -10.27 22.28
C LYS A 698 1.35 -9.33 22.93
N ALA A 699 0.55 -9.89 23.84
CA ALA A 699 -0.29 -9.08 24.74
C ALA A 699 0.54 -8.12 25.59
N GLN A 700 0.07 -6.88 25.74
CA GLN A 700 0.76 -5.79 26.40
C GLN A 700 -0.02 -5.30 27.62
N LYS A 701 0.66 -5.19 28.77
CA LYS A 701 0.12 -4.48 29.92
C LYS A 701 0.37 -2.98 29.77
N ILE A 702 -0.72 -2.21 29.80
CA ILE A 702 -0.75 -0.75 29.77
C ILE A 702 -1.12 -0.18 31.15
N GLN A 703 -0.77 1.09 31.35
CA GLN A 703 -1.01 1.85 32.56
C GLN A 703 -1.40 3.27 32.15
N LEU A 704 -2.71 3.54 32.18
CA LEU A 704 -3.31 4.82 31.82
C LEU A 704 -3.07 5.87 32.92
N PRO A 705 -3.11 7.18 32.59
CA PRO A 705 -2.89 8.27 33.55
C PRO A 705 -3.97 8.37 34.64
N ALA A 706 -5.21 8.00 34.30
CA ALA A 706 -6.35 7.98 35.21
C ALA A 706 -7.10 6.64 35.12
N SER A 707 -8.13 6.47 35.96
CA SER A 707 -9.04 5.33 35.85
C SER A 707 -9.89 5.47 34.59
N ALA A 708 -10.06 4.37 33.87
CA ALA A 708 -10.86 4.29 32.65
C ALA A 708 -11.54 2.93 32.51
N THR A 709 -12.68 2.92 31.82
CA THR A 709 -13.48 1.73 31.54
C THR A 709 -13.23 1.27 30.11
N SER A 710 -12.84 0.01 29.93
CA SER A 710 -12.72 -0.61 28.61
C SER A 710 -14.11 -0.77 27.97
N VAL A 711 -14.27 -0.40 26.70
CA VAL A 711 -15.54 -0.52 25.99
C VAL A 711 -15.90 -1.97 25.74
N ALA A 712 -14.96 -2.81 25.30
CA ALA A 712 -15.26 -4.20 24.94
C ALA A 712 -15.47 -5.13 26.15
N SER A 713 -14.97 -4.80 27.35
CA SER A 713 -15.07 -5.66 28.54
C SER A 713 -15.84 -5.05 29.72
N GLY A 714 -16.08 -3.74 29.72
CA GLY A 714 -16.68 -3.01 30.86
C GLY A 714 -15.77 -2.92 32.10
N ILE A 715 -14.53 -3.43 32.04
CA ILE A 715 -13.60 -3.41 33.18
C ILE A 715 -13.11 -1.99 33.41
N THR A 716 -13.32 -1.48 34.62
CA THR A 716 -12.83 -0.16 35.07
C THR A 716 -11.52 -0.29 35.82
N GLY A 717 -10.52 0.52 35.48
CA GLY A 717 -9.25 0.59 36.20
C GLY A 717 -8.20 1.48 35.54
N THR A 718 -7.02 1.58 36.15
CA THR A 718 -5.87 2.32 35.58
C THR A 718 -4.90 1.40 34.82
N SER A 719 -4.92 0.09 35.11
CA SER A 719 -3.99 -0.91 34.57
C SER A 719 -4.78 -1.97 33.81
N HIS A 720 -4.53 -2.09 32.51
CA HIS A 720 -5.26 -3.00 31.60
C HIS A 720 -4.28 -3.85 30.78
N THR A 721 -4.80 -4.88 30.12
CA THR A 721 -4.06 -5.72 29.17
C THR A 721 -4.77 -5.69 27.83
N VAL A 722 -4.04 -5.39 26.75
CA VAL A 722 -4.53 -5.50 25.37
C VAL A 722 -3.85 -6.69 24.71
N SER A 723 -4.62 -7.54 24.03
CA SER A 723 -4.12 -8.69 23.26
C SER A 723 -3.20 -8.24 22.12
N ASP A 724 -2.44 -9.16 21.53
CA ASP A 724 -1.76 -8.86 20.27
C ASP A 724 -2.75 -8.91 19.10
N LEU A 725 -2.51 -8.12 18.05
CA LEU A 725 -3.38 -7.99 16.88
C LEU A 725 -4.82 -7.61 17.30
N ASP A 726 -4.92 -6.65 18.21
CA ASP A 726 -6.16 -6.19 18.83
C ASP A 726 -6.02 -4.72 19.26
N GLY A 727 -7.13 -4.11 19.70
CA GLY A 727 -7.14 -2.82 20.34
C GLY A 727 -8.36 -2.62 21.21
N GLU A 728 -8.38 -1.50 21.92
CA GLU A 728 -9.44 -1.18 22.88
C GLU A 728 -9.62 0.34 22.99
N ILE A 729 -10.85 0.76 23.30
CA ILE A 729 -11.18 2.12 23.70
C ILE A 729 -11.38 2.14 25.23
N TYR A 730 -10.73 3.09 25.89
CA TYR A 730 -10.78 3.27 27.34
C TYR A 730 -11.35 4.63 27.70
N LEU A 731 -12.59 4.67 28.16
CA LEU A 731 -13.28 5.93 28.50
C LEU A 731 -13.00 6.35 29.95
N LYS A 732 -12.72 7.63 30.16
CA LYS A 732 -12.34 8.21 31.47
C LYS A 732 -13.43 7.97 32.51
N SER A 733 -13.08 7.50 33.71
CA SER A 733 -14.09 7.05 34.69
C SER A 733 -15.07 8.14 35.14
N ILE A 734 -16.36 7.80 35.14
CA ILE A 734 -17.51 8.69 35.38
C ILE A 734 -18.39 8.16 36.53
N SER A 735 -19.28 9.00 37.03
CA SER A 735 -20.14 8.77 38.19
C SER A 735 -21.25 7.72 38.04
N SER A 736 -21.42 7.03 36.90
CA SER A 736 -22.41 5.94 36.74
C SER A 736 -21.91 4.83 35.82
N PRO A 737 -22.18 3.53 36.09
CA PRO A 737 -21.89 2.40 35.19
C PRO A 737 -22.71 2.36 33.87
N THR A 738 -23.42 3.43 33.54
CA THR A 738 -24.26 3.61 32.34
C THR A 738 -23.88 4.85 31.53
N ASP A 739 -23.32 5.86 32.18
CA ASP A 739 -22.84 7.13 31.60
C ASP A 739 -21.33 6.96 31.39
N VAL A 740 -20.92 6.51 30.20
CA VAL A 740 -19.51 6.16 29.94
C VAL A 740 -18.71 7.26 29.23
N ASN A 741 -19.32 8.39 28.88
CA ASN A 741 -18.63 9.60 28.35
C ASN A 741 -18.77 10.86 29.24
N GLY A 742 -19.67 10.89 30.23
CA GLY A 742 -19.77 11.98 31.21
C GLY A 742 -20.75 13.09 30.82
N ASP A 743 -21.71 12.78 29.96
CA ASP A 743 -22.78 13.69 29.50
C ASP A 743 -24.11 13.51 30.26
N ARG A 744 -24.23 12.45 31.08
CA ARG A 744 -25.43 12.01 31.81
C ARG A 744 -26.51 11.34 30.95
N VAL A 745 -26.13 10.81 29.79
CA VAL A 745 -26.93 9.88 28.97
C VAL A 745 -26.64 8.45 29.42
N ASP A 746 -27.60 7.53 29.23
CA ASP A 746 -27.35 6.09 29.37
C ASP A 746 -26.90 5.57 28.01
N ASN A 747 -25.61 5.25 27.89
CA ASN A 747 -24.98 4.84 26.64
C ASN A 747 -25.21 3.34 26.36
N LYS A 748 -25.99 2.64 27.19
CA LYS A 748 -26.55 1.35 26.81
C LYS A 748 -27.67 1.58 25.81
N LEU A 749 -27.48 1.08 24.59
CA LEU A 749 -28.61 0.68 23.75
C LEU A 749 -29.59 -0.13 24.61
N LYS A 750 -30.79 0.40 24.84
CA LYS A 750 -31.86 -0.37 25.47
C LYS A 750 -32.11 -1.60 24.61
N ARG A 751 -31.92 -2.80 25.17
CA ARG A 751 -32.45 -4.02 24.58
C ARG A 751 -33.95 -3.85 24.41
N ILE A 752 -34.42 -3.86 23.17
CA ILE A 752 -35.85 -3.78 22.85
C ILE A 752 -36.42 -5.21 22.94
N ASN A 753 -36.69 -5.64 24.18
CA ASN A 753 -37.52 -6.79 24.59
C ASN A 753 -36.99 -8.19 24.10
N ASP A 754 -37.08 -9.30 24.84
CA ASP A 754 -37.66 -9.63 26.15
C ASP A 754 -39.15 -9.26 26.33
N GLU A 755 -39.98 -9.65 25.35
CA GLU A 755 -41.37 -10.12 25.52
C GLU A 755 -41.81 -10.95 24.30
#